data_AF-A0A940SSC6-F1
#
_entry.id   AF-A0A940SSC6-F1
#
_cell.length_a   1.000
_cell.length_b   1.000
_cell.length_c   1.000
_cell.angle_alpha   90.00
_cell.angle_beta   90.00
_cell.angle_gamma   90.00
#
_symmetry.space_group_name_H-M   'P 1'
#
loop_
_entity.id
_entity.type
_entity.pdbx_description
1 polymer ?
#
loop_
_entity_poly.entity_id
_entity_poly.type
_entity_poly.pdbx_seq_one_letter_code
_entity_poly.pdbx_strand_id
1 'polypeptide(L)'
;MFRQKQMISAFSAAAVAVSATFGIVPMPFVPDTDYVSAQSMEYECVTPPDGYDQERLDTAKGKVTEITYHSEATHSDRTALVYTPPGYSRQQKYAVCYILHGIGGDSGNWMAGWGGRANIMMDNLIADGKLQPMVIVSPNTNAEGAGVGDGYENFTKDLIENLVPYMEQNYSLYTDSAHRALAGFSMGGGQTFNIALPNLDVFPYVCAISSAPNTKGTDALFPDGGDAAREKLRAFLISCGTADGLLGFGENVHNYCDANNIKHAYWLIEGGGHDFAVWRPALWNFLQMAEQAGLTAGTTAEIQAISAFDRIEAEDYSSMSGVVIGGEGTDTRNVGYIENGDYLVFKNVDFGDGAKSVTLHAASPVGAAIEFYLDSMEDTPAAICRMSSTGGFQDYQLFSANVSDASGKHDLYVKFTGGEGYLLDLDSFQFYTQSVEATTGLGDVNSDGRIDAGDMALAKRIALNQLKYQASVDVDRSGKVDRKDIQWYQEYLTGRTEEFPKEMTLDERLIQVVPTERQVAHQEMEFYAFIHFGVNTFTNNEWGNGGESEDIFNPTKLDAEQWAKAVKSAGMTGMILTCKHHDGFCLWDTKYTDHNVMNSPYGKDIVKQVSDACRKYGIKFGVYLSPWDRFNPKYGTGKEYDDYFVGQLTELLTNYGDVFEVWFDGACGEGPYGKKQYYDFDRYYEVIRELQPDANISCCGPDVRWCGNEGGFTRSSEWSVVPERTRKTEIIEENSQHNDDSEFRERHISASDSDLGSRGQLADERDLIWFPAEVNTSIRPGWFWHPEENDRVKSVEQLADVYMRSVGGNATFLLNIPPTNEGLFHENDVRTLEELGNYLRAAFAENLVPDAVLSCDSAAPDCGIDAVKTDSYESWYMPESSKAEIAVKLPQNEKIGYVVIKENILMSQRIERFAVDVWENGGYHEVYSGTTVGYKRIIPLNNIETDNVRIRILDSRVAPTVSFIGVYRAV
;
A
#
# COMPACT_ATOMS: atom_id res chain seq x y z
N MET A 1 34.85 53.68 -3.96
CA MET A 1 34.35 52.86 -5.07
C MET A 1 34.81 51.43 -4.82
N PHE A 2 33.84 50.55 -4.54
CA PHE A 2 33.88 49.08 -4.54
C PHE A 2 35.03 48.33 -3.82
N ARG A 3 34.70 47.89 -2.60
CA ARG A 3 35.28 46.73 -1.93
C ARG A 3 34.92 45.46 -2.71
N GLN A 4 35.90 44.61 -3.00
CA GLN A 4 35.77 43.19 -2.70
C GLN A 4 37.12 42.47 -2.67
N LYS A 5 37.23 41.58 -1.68
CA LYS A 5 38.10 40.40 -1.56
C LYS A 5 39.53 40.58 -1.04
N GLN A 6 39.62 40.40 0.28
CA GLN A 6 40.64 39.67 1.07
C GLN A 6 39.99 39.55 2.49
N MET A 7 40.13 38.53 3.32
CA MET A 7 41.23 37.62 3.70
C MET A 7 40.60 36.65 4.77
N ILE A 8 41.05 35.43 5.13
CA ILE A 8 42.12 34.99 6.08
C ILE A 8 41.87 33.46 6.25
N SER A 9 42.73 32.47 5.89
CA SER A 9 43.93 31.88 6.55
C SER A 9 43.69 31.38 8.01
N ALA A 10 44.39 30.42 8.64
CA ALA A 10 45.64 29.68 8.47
C ALA A 10 45.54 28.35 9.29
N PHE A 11 45.99 27.18 8.81
CA PHE A 11 47.32 26.55 8.99
C PHE A 11 47.94 26.47 10.41
N SER A 12 48.04 25.21 10.92
CA SER A 12 49.24 24.51 11.43
C SER A 12 49.97 24.94 12.73
N ALA A 13 50.18 23.97 13.64
CA ALA A 13 51.47 23.60 14.29
C ALA A 13 51.21 22.63 15.47
N ALA A 14 52.08 21.75 15.98
CA ALA A 14 53.29 21.02 15.58
C ALA A 14 53.67 20.07 16.76
N ALA A 15 54.63 19.15 16.54
CA ALA A 15 55.38 18.29 17.50
C ALA A 15 54.77 16.91 17.89
N VAL A 16 55.32 15.72 17.51
CA VAL A 16 56.63 15.05 17.82
C VAL A 16 56.65 14.45 19.24
N ALA A 17 57.07 13.21 19.57
CA ALA A 17 57.43 11.95 18.89
C ALA A 17 57.82 10.85 19.95
N VAL A 18 57.99 9.58 19.50
CA VAL A 18 58.83 8.46 20.07
C VAL A 18 58.16 7.59 21.18
N SER A 19 58.12 6.23 21.19
CA SER A 19 58.90 5.15 20.53
C SER A 19 58.16 3.78 20.45
N ALA A 20 58.39 3.07 19.33
CA ALA A 20 58.64 1.62 19.05
C ALA A 20 57.87 0.50 19.79
N THR A 21 57.41 -0.58 19.15
CA THR A 21 58.11 -1.55 18.25
C THR A 21 57.01 -2.40 17.54
N PHE A 22 56.94 -2.68 16.22
CA PHE A 22 57.76 -3.57 15.38
C PHE A 22 57.36 -3.42 13.88
N GLY A 23 58.36 -3.32 12.97
CA GLY A 23 58.42 -3.89 11.61
C GLY A 23 57.40 -3.53 10.51
N ILE A 24 57.70 -2.51 9.68
CA ILE A 24 57.16 -2.33 8.31
C ILE A 24 58.34 -2.19 7.33
N VAL A 25 58.28 -2.89 6.19
CA VAL A 25 59.12 -2.69 4.99
C VAL A 25 58.24 -2.00 3.93
N PRO A 26 58.73 -0.99 3.17
CA PRO A 26 57.87 0.00 2.51
C PRO A 26 57.34 -0.43 1.14
N MET A 27 56.11 0.01 0.82
CA MET A 27 55.58 0.07 -0.54
C MET A 27 56.40 1.07 -1.38
N PRO A 28 56.79 0.74 -2.63
CA PRO A 28 57.22 1.72 -3.60
C PRO A 28 56.05 2.14 -4.51
N PHE A 29 55.85 3.45 -4.57
CA PHE A 29 55.67 4.26 -5.78
C PHE A 29 54.97 3.60 -6.98
N VAL A 30 53.78 4.10 -7.33
CA VAL A 30 53.10 3.84 -8.61
C VAL A 30 53.69 4.78 -9.68
N PRO A 31 54.31 4.26 -10.76
CA PRO A 31 54.52 5.02 -11.99
C PRO A 31 53.44 4.69 -13.02
N ASP A 32 53.25 5.65 -13.93
CA ASP A 32 52.34 5.65 -15.06
C ASP A 32 52.38 4.39 -15.94
N THR A 33 51.20 4.10 -16.51
CA THR A 33 50.89 3.39 -17.75
C THR A 33 52.05 2.78 -18.54
N ASP A 34 52.07 1.45 -18.62
CA ASP A 34 52.64 0.74 -19.76
C ASP A 34 51.61 -0.28 -20.29
N TYR A 35 51.14 -0.01 -21.51
CA TYR A 35 50.42 -0.97 -22.34
C TYR A 35 51.27 -2.24 -22.51
N VAL A 36 50.79 -3.37 -22.02
CA VAL A 36 51.37 -4.67 -22.40
C VAL A 36 51.02 -4.89 -23.87
N SER A 37 52.06 -4.91 -24.71
CA SER A 37 52.00 -5.14 -26.15
C SER A 37 51.40 -6.51 -26.47
N ALA A 38 50.32 -6.54 -27.26
CA ALA A 38 49.73 -7.75 -27.81
C ALA A 38 50.67 -8.45 -28.82
N GLN A 39 51.32 -9.52 -28.37
CA GLN A 39 51.64 -10.71 -29.18
C GLN A 39 50.56 -11.74 -28.78
N SER A 40 49.68 -12.30 -29.62
CA SER A 40 49.79 -12.91 -30.96
C SER A 40 48.39 -13.06 -31.59
N MET A 41 48.23 -12.92 -32.91
CA MET A 41 47.11 -13.55 -33.66
C MET A 41 47.67 -14.70 -34.48
N GLU A 42 47.72 -15.90 -33.90
CA GLU A 42 47.82 -17.17 -34.64
C GLU A 42 46.98 -18.20 -33.87
N TYR A 43 45.66 -18.04 -33.88
CA TYR A 43 44.75 -19.11 -33.52
C TYR A 43 44.47 -19.92 -34.78
N GLU A 44 45.02 -21.13 -34.89
CA GLU A 44 44.74 -22.03 -36.00
C GLU A 44 43.36 -22.66 -35.80
N CYS A 45 42.41 -22.37 -36.70
CA CYS A 45 41.09 -23.01 -36.66
C CYS A 45 41.22 -24.49 -37.02
N VAL A 46 40.61 -25.35 -36.19
CA VAL A 46 40.69 -26.81 -36.34
C VAL A 46 39.30 -27.42 -36.45
N THR A 47 39.22 -28.60 -37.08
CA THR A 47 38.00 -29.41 -37.02
C THR A 47 37.74 -29.83 -35.57
N PRO A 48 36.56 -29.52 -34.98
CA PRO A 48 36.23 -29.91 -33.62
C PRO A 48 36.26 -31.44 -33.44
N PRO A 49 36.61 -31.95 -32.24
CA PRO A 49 36.58 -33.38 -31.96
C PRO A 49 35.14 -33.93 -31.96
N ASP A 50 35.01 -35.23 -32.24
CA ASP A 50 33.70 -35.91 -32.16
C ASP A 50 33.05 -35.70 -30.79
N GLY A 51 31.76 -35.34 -30.79
CA GLY A 51 31.00 -35.12 -29.57
C GLY A 51 31.11 -33.73 -28.94
N TYR A 52 31.83 -32.78 -29.56
CA TYR A 52 31.97 -31.40 -29.02
C TYR A 52 30.63 -30.68 -28.79
N ASP A 53 29.60 -31.01 -29.56
CA ASP A 53 28.25 -30.44 -29.53
C ASP A 53 27.18 -31.44 -29.02
N GLN A 54 27.60 -32.50 -28.32
CA GLN A 54 26.71 -33.47 -27.69
C GLN A 54 26.70 -33.28 -26.17
N GLU A 55 25.54 -33.50 -25.55
CA GLU A 55 25.43 -33.44 -24.09
C GLU A 55 26.28 -34.53 -23.43
N ARG A 56 27.03 -34.13 -22.40
CA ARG A 56 27.78 -35.03 -21.54
C ARG A 56 27.02 -35.17 -20.21
N LEU A 57 26.78 -36.40 -19.77
CA LEU A 57 25.98 -36.69 -18.58
C LEU A 57 26.63 -36.17 -17.28
N ASP A 58 27.96 -36.16 -17.22
CA ASP A 58 28.73 -35.79 -16.02
C ASP A 58 29.23 -34.34 -16.06
N THR A 59 28.76 -33.53 -17.00
CA THR A 59 29.15 -32.12 -17.15
C THR A 59 28.09 -31.21 -16.52
N ALA A 60 28.55 -30.26 -15.70
CA ALA A 60 27.69 -29.21 -15.16
C ALA A 60 27.08 -28.39 -16.32
N LYS A 61 25.76 -28.15 -16.25
CA LYS A 61 25.01 -27.52 -17.34
C LYS A 61 24.65 -26.08 -17.01
N GLY A 62 24.82 -25.19 -17.98
CA GLY A 62 24.33 -23.83 -17.89
C GLY A 62 22.82 -23.76 -18.12
N LYS A 63 22.24 -22.59 -17.84
CA LYS A 63 20.79 -22.37 -17.92
C LYS A 63 20.46 -21.48 -19.10
N VAL A 64 19.45 -21.85 -19.90
CA VAL A 64 18.91 -21.00 -20.97
C VAL A 64 17.57 -20.44 -20.53
N THR A 65 17.42 -19.12 -20.56
CA THR A 65 16.18 -18.40 -20.21
C THR A 65 15.76 -17.48 -21.35
N GLU A 66 14.47 -17.41 -21.64
CA GLU A 66 13.92 -16.35 -22.50
C GLU A 66 13.73 -15.08 -21.68
N ILE A 67 13.99 -13.92 -22.30
CA ILE A 67 13.73 -12.60 -21.74
C ILE A 67 12.89 -11.78 -22.71
N THR A 68 12.13 -10.83 -22.17
CA THR A 68 11.40 -9.80 -22.92
C THR A 68 11.88 -8.41 -22.50
N TYR A 69 12.12 -7.52 -23.47
CA TYR A 69 12.54 -6.13 -23.25
C TYR A 69 11.85 -5.19 -24.22
N HIS A 70 11.60 -3.95 -23.80
CA HIS A 70 11.04 -2.92 -24.68
C HIS A 70 12.14 -2.34 -25.57
N SER A 71 11.89 -2.22 -26.87
CA SER A 71 12.81 -1.62 -27.84
C SER A 71 12.24 -0.32 -28.39
N GLU A 72 12.90 0.79 -28.07
CA GLU A 72 12.58 2.10 -28.64
C GLU A 72 12.88 2.15 -30.15
N ALA A 73 13.76 1.28 -30.65
CA ALA A 73 14.10 1.21 -32.08
C ALA A 73 12.98 0.55 -32.91
N THR A 74 12.31 -0.49 -32.39
CA THR A 74 11.18 -1.13 -33.08
C THR A 74 9.81 -0.63 -32.63
N HIS A 75 9.76 0.14 -31.54
CA HIS A 75 8.52 0.52 -30.84
C HIS A 75 7.68 -0.72 -30.45
N SER A 76 8.35 -1.76 -29.97
CA SER A 76 7.71 -3.02 -29.61
C SER A 76 8.50 -3.74 -28.51
N ASP A 77 7.84 -4.64 -27.81
CA ASP A 77 8.52 -5.60 -26.94
C ASP A 77 9.18 -6.69 -27.79
N ARG A 78 10.42 -7.04 -27.45
CA ARG A 78 11.26 -7.99 -28.18
C ARG A 78 11.82 -9.05 -27.25
N THR A 79 12.16 -10.20 -27.83
CA THR A 79 12.66 -11.36 -27.07
C THR A 79 14.10 -11.73 -27.41
N ALA A 80 14.79 -12.32 -26.43
CA ALA A 80 16.10 -12.94 -26.58
C ALA A 80 16.22 -14.17 -25.68
N LEU A 81 17.04 -15.14 -26.08
CA LEU A 81 17.47 -16.22 -25.19
C LEU A 81 18.81 -15.89 -24.56
N VAL A 82 18.94 -16.07 -23.25
CA VAL A 82 20.16 -15.87 -22.49
C VAL A 82 20.63 -17.21 -21.93
N TYR A 83 21.85 -17.59 -22.21
CA TYR A 83 22.54 -18.68 -21.54
C TYR A 83 23.45 -18.12 -20.43
N THR A 84 23.27 -18.60 -19.21
CA THR A 84 24.19 -18.38 -18.09
C THR A 84 25.01 -19.64 -17.84
N PRO A 85 26.34 -19.51 -17.60
CA PRO A 85 27.22 -20.67 -17.43
C PRO A 85 26.86 -21.49 -16.17
N PRO A 86 27.31 -22.75 -16.07
CA PRO A 86 27.16 -23.53 -14.86
C PRO A 86 27.76 -22.78 -13.66
N GLY A 87 27.00 -22.68 -12.56
CA GLY A 87 27.43 -21.92 -11.38
C GLY A 87 27.43 -20.40 -11.56
N TYR A 88 26.70 -19.86 -12.55
CA TYR A 88 26.50 -18.43 -12.69
C TYR A 88 25.98 -17.80 -11.39
N SER A 89 26.63 -16.72 -10.96
CA SER A 89 26.38 -16.04 -9.70
C SER A 89 26.39 -14.53 -9.93
N ARG A 90 25.39 -13.80 -9.42
CA ARG A 90 25.35 -12.34 -9.57
C ARG A 90 26.51 -11.62 -8.87
N GLN A 91 27.22 -12.30 -7.98
CA GLN A 91 28.39 -11.83 -7.25
C GLN A 91 29.67 -11.83 -8.11
N GLN A 92 29.67 -12.54 -9.25
CA GLN A 92 30.77 -12.54 -10.22
C GLN A 92 30.39 -11.75 -11.46
N LYS A 93 31.37 -11.07 -12.09
CA LYS A 93 31.21 -10.41 -13.39
C LYS A 93 31.61 -11.34 -14.54
N TYR A 94 30.78 -11.40 -15.58
CA TYR A 94 30.97 -12.27 -16.74
C TYR A 94 31.16 -11.46 -18.03
N ALA A 95 31.98 -12.00 -18.93
CA ALA A 95 31.99 -11.57 -20.32
C ALA A 95 30.69 -12.00 -21.03
N VAL A 96 30.37 -11.38 -22.16
CA VAL A 96 29.17 -11.69 -22.93
C VAL A 96 29.45 -11.79 -24.43
N CYS A 97 28.88 -12.81 -25.08
CA CYS A 97 28.88 -12.91 -26.54
C CYS A 97 27.44 -12.94 -27.07
N TYR A 98 27.14 -12.00 -27.97
CA TYR A 98 25.87 -11.91 -28.66
C TYR A 98 25.94 -12.73 -29.95
N ILE A 99 24.99 -13.64 -30.16
CA ILE A 99 25.00 -14.57 -31.30
C ILE A 99 23.73 -14.41 -32.16
N LEU A 100 23.92 -14.03 -33.42
CA LEU A 100 22.86 -13.59 -34.33
C LEU A 100 22.45 -14.72 -35.28
N HIS A 101 21.14 -14.98 -35.39
CA HIS A 101 20.59 -16.04 -36.25
C HIS A 101 20.45 -15.60 -37.73
N GLY A 102 20.23 -16.58 -38.62
CA GLY A 102 20.01 -16.36 -40.05
C GLY A 102 18.58 -15.96 -40.42
N ILE A 103 18.36 -15.66 -41.70
CA ILE A 103 17.05 -15.26 -42.23
C ILE A 103 16.00 -16.36 -42.03
N GLY A 104 14.79 -15.99 -41.60
CA GLY A 104 13.72 -16.95 -41.30
C GLY A 104 13.90 -17.71 -39.98
N GLY A 105 14.94 -17.39 -39.21
CA GLY A 105 15.17 -17.90 -37.86
C GLY A 105 14.60 -16.99 -36.77
N ASP A 106 14.90 -17.36 -35.52
CA ASP A 106 14.56 -16.65 -34.29
C ASP A 106 15.67 -16.80 -33.23
N SER A 107 15.45 -16.22 -32.04
CA SER A 107 16.32 -16.30 -30.86
C SER A 107 16.69 -17.73 -30.45
N GLY A 108 15.87 -18.73 -30.79
CA GLY A 108 16.05 -20.14 -30.45
C GLY A 108 17.07 -20.90 -31.28
N ASN A 109 17.37 -20.42 -32.49
CA ASN A 109 18.13 -21.19 -33.49
C ASN A 109 19.54 -21.57 -33.04
N TRP A 110 20.21 -20.71 -32.28
CA TRP A 110 21.54 -21.00 -31.74
C TRP A 110 21.52 -22.00 -30.57
N MET A 111 20.42 -22.12 -29.83
CA MET A 111 20.30 -22.97 -28.65
C MET A 111 19.57 -24.29 -28.93
N ALA A 112 18.86 -24.38 -30.05
CA ALA A 112 18.06 -25.55 -30.39
C ALA A 112 18.92 -26.81 -30.64
N GLY A 113 18.44 -27.96 -30.19
CA GLY A 113 19.07 -29.27 -30.41
C GLY A 113 19.19 -29.69 -31.88
N TRP A 114 18.32 -29.17 -32.76
CA TRP A 114 18.43 -29.33 -34.21
C TRP A 114 19.31 -28.26 -34.88
N GLY A 115 19.63 -27.18 -34.16
CA GLY A 115 20.32 -26.00 -34.65
C GLY A 115 21.75 -25.86 -34.12
N GLY A 116 22.03 -24.72 -33.47
CA GLY A 116 23.38 -24.30 -33.12
C GLY A 116 23.99 -24.97 -31.90
N ARG A 117 23.17 -25.48 -30.96
CA ARG A 117 23.63 -26.14 -29.72
C ARG A 117 24.68 -25.34 -28.93
N ALA A 118 24.60 -24.02 -28.95
CA ALA A 118 25.59 -23.14 -28.35
C ALA A 118 25.72 -23.39 -26.84
N ASN A 119 24.61 -23.55 -26.12
CA ASN A 119 24.59 -23.94 -24.71
C ASN A 119 25.40 -25.21 -24.40
N ILE A 120 25.26 -26.26 -25.23
CA ILE A 120 25.99 -27.52 -25.05
C ILE A 120 27.49 -27.33 -25.33
N MET A 121 27.82 -26.58 -26.40
CA MET A 121 29.22 -26.27 -26.71
C MET A 121 29.88 -25.46 -25.60
N MET A 122 29.16 -24.50 -25.00
CA MET A 122 29.63 -23.70 -23.88
C MET A 122 29.91 -24.55 -22.66
N ASP A 123 28.96 -25.40 -22.25
CA ASP A 123 29.12 -26.33 -21.12
C ASP A 123 30.36 -27.22 -21.30
N ASN A 124 30.51 -27.79 -22.50
CA ASN A 124 31.65 -28.65 -22.83
C ASN A 124 32.98 -27.89 -22.82
N LEU A 125 33.04 -26.68 -23.37
CA LEU A 125 34.26 -25.86 -23.40
C LEU A 125 34.66 -25.39 -22.00
N ILE A 126 33.69 -25.03 -21.16
CA ILE A 126 33.93 -24.63 -19.77
C ILE A 126 34.43 -25.83 -18.95
N ALA A 127 33.78 -26.99 -19.09
CA ALA A 127 34.19 -28.21 -18.41
C ALA A 127 35.59 -28.69 -18.83
N ASP A 128 35.94 -28.50 -20.11
CA ASP A 128 37.27 -28.82 -20.63
C ASP A 128 38.34 -27.76 -20.23
N GLY A 129 37.95 -26.69 -19.52
CA GLY A 129 38.84 -25.59 -19.12
C GLY A 129 39.33 -24.73 -20.30
N LYS A 130 38.66 -24.81 -21.45
CA LYS A 130 39.02 -24.11 -22.70
C LYS A 130 38.32 -22.77 -22.87
N LEU A 131 37.36 -22.47 -22.01
CA LEU A 131 36.62 -21.24 -21.96
C LEU A 131 36.32 -20.92 -20.49
N GLN A 132 36.56 -19.69 -20.05
CA GLN A 132 36.09 -19.28 -18.73
C GLN A 132 34.56 -19.11 -18.74
N PRO A 133 33.87 -19.28 -17.60
CA PRO A 133 32.44 -19.01 -17.52
C PRO A 133 32.08 -17.64 -18.11
N MET A 134 31.12 -17.62 -19.05
CA MET A 134 30.65 -16.39 -19.69
C MET A 134 29.18 -16.53 -20.16
N VAL A 135 28.51 -15.40 -20.38
CA VAL A 135 27.10 -15.34 -20.80
C VAL A 135 26.98 -15.32 -22.33
N ILE A 136 25.95 -15.97 -22.86
CA ILE A 136 25.60 -15.89 -24.30
C ILE A 136 24.20 -15.30 -24.44
N VAL A 137 24.02 -14.38 -25.38
CA VAL A 137 22.71 -13.77 -25.69
C VAL A 137 22.38 -14.00 -27.15
N SER A 138 21.23 -14.62 -27.41
CA SER A 138 20.72 -14.92 -28.76
C SER A 138 19.43 -14.14 -28.99
N PRO A 139 19.51 -12.91 -29.52
CA PRO A 139 18.33 -12.08 -29.77
C PRO A 139 17.55 -12.53 -31.01
N ASN A 140 16.25 -12.18 -31.06
CA ASN A 140 15.53 -12.19 -32.33
C ASN A 140 16.02 -11.02 -33.19
N THR A 141 16.65 -11.31 -34.32
CA THR A 141 17.30 -10.32 -35.20
C THR A 141 16.37 -9.71 -36.25
N ASN A 142 15.13 -10.22 -36.36
CA ASN A 142 14.11 -9.72 -37.29
C ASN A 142 13.49 -8.41 -36.74
N ALA A 143 14.16 -7.29 -36.94
CA ALA A 143 13.79 -5.98 -36.38
C ALA A 143 12.86 -5.14 -37.28
N GLU A 144 11.67 -5.66 -37.60
CA GLU A 144 10.65 -4.88 -38.33
C GLU A 144 9.94 -3.88 -37.39
N GLY A 145 9.63 -2.68 -37.90
CA GLY A 145 9.01 -1.62 -37.09
C GLY A 145 8.39 -0.50 -37.92
N ALA A 146 7.50 0.29 -37.29
CA ALA A 146 6.79 1.38 -37.97
C ALA A 146 7.77 2.48 -38.43
N GLY A 147 7.80 2.78 -39.74
CA GLY A 147 8.59 3.88 -40.30
C GLY A 147 10.04 3.53 -40.66
N VAL A 148 10.48 2.28 -40.53
CA VAL A 148 11.86 1.86 -40.84
C VAL A 148 11.89 0.99 -42.09
N GLY A 149 12.62 1.46 -43.12
CA GLY A 149 12.75 0.77 -44.41
C GLY A 149 13.87 -0.28 -44.47
N ASP A 150 14.73 -0.37 -43.45
CA ASP A 150 15.87 -1.30 -43.36
C ASP A 150 15.94 -1.97 -41.97
N GLY A 151 15.59 -3.25 -41.91
CA GLY A 151 15.67 -4.06 -40.68
C GLY A 151 17.10 -4.26 -40.15
N TYR A 152 18.15 -4.06 -40.95
CA TYR A 152 19.54 -4.14 -40.48
C TYR A 152 19.91 -2.94 -39.61
N GLU A 153 19.59 -1.72 -40.08
CA GLU A 153 19.83 -0.51 -39.30
C GLU A 153 18.99 -0.52 -38.03
N ASN A 154 17.74 -0.97 -38.12
CA ASN A 154 16.86 -1.03 -36.96
C ASN A 154 17.36 -1.99 -35.88
N PHE A 155 17.82 -3.18 -36.29
CA PHE A 155 18.40 -4.13 -35.35
C PHE A 155 19.71 -3.62 -34.75
N THR A 156 20.49 -2.81 -35.48
CA THR A 156 21.71 -2.20 -34.94
C THR A 156 21.41 -1.28 -33.75
N LYS A 157 20.39 -0.42 -33.88
CA LYS A 157 19.94 0.48 -32.81
C LYS A 157 19.34 -0.30 -31.65
N ASP A 158 18.49 -1.28 -31.96
CA ASP A 158 17.93 -2.18 -30.96
C ASP A 158 19.02 -2.87 -30.11
N LEU A 159 20.02 -3.49 -30.76
CA LEU A 159 21.10 -4.19 -30.08
C LEU A 159 21.93 -3.26 -29.19
N ILE A 160 22.38 -2.12 -29.72
CA ILE A 160 23.33 -1.23 -29.02
C ILE A 160 22.63 -0.35 -27.98
N GLU A 161 21.46 0.21 -28.32
CA GLU A 161 20.79 1.23 -27.51
C GLU A 161 19.77 0.64 -26.52
N ASN A 162 19.31 -0.60 -26.74
CA ASN A 162 18.26 -1.22 -25.90
C ASN A 162 18.73 -2.54 -25.28
N LEU A 163 19.10 -3.53 -26.08
CA LEU A 163 19.41 -4.86 -25.56
C LEU A 163 20.70 -4.91 -24.73
N VAL A 164 21.80 -4.28 -25.20
CA VAL A 164 23.05 -4.23 -24.41
C VAL A 164 22.83 -3.56 -23.04
N PRO A 165 22.23 -2.36 -22.95
CA PRO A 165 21.88 -1.76 -21.66
C PRO A 165 20.97 -2.63 -20.78
N TYR A 166 19.96 -3.27 -21.37
CA TYR A 166 19.09 -4.19 -20.63
C TYR A 166 19.88 -5.34 -20.02
N MET A 167 20.78 -5.96 -20.78
CA MET A 167 21.61 -7.07 -20.30
C MET A 167 22.55 -6.63 -19.19
N GLU A 168 23.14 -5.44 -19.28
CA GLU A 168 24.04 -4.88 -18.26
C GLU A 168 23.33 -4.52 -16.95
N GLN A 169 22.05 -4.14 -17.03
CA GLN A 169 21.22 -3.85 -15.87
C GLN A 169 20.74 -5.13 -15.16
N ASN A 170 20.42 -6.18 -15.93
CA ASN A 170 19.71 -7.35 -15.41
C ASN A 170 20.62 -8.57 -15.17
N TYR A 171 21.83 -8.59 -15.74
CA TYR A 171 22.81 -9.66 -15.57
C TYR A 171 24.15 -9.09 -15.09
N SER A 172 24.94 -9.90 -14.38
CA SER A 172 26.22 -9.48 -13.85
C SER A 172 27.29 -9.52 -14.93
N LEU A 173 27.23 -8.54 -15.83
CA LEU A 173 28.13 -8.42 -16.97
C LEU A 173 29.16 -7.32 -16.76
N TYR A 174 30.33 -7.48 -17.39
CA TYR A 174 31.21 -6.37 -17.69
C TYR A 174 30.55 -5.46 -18.72
N THR A 175 30.67 -4.14 -18.53
CA THR A 175 30.03 -3.12 -19.38
C THR A 175 31.01 -2.51 -20.41
N ASP A 176 32.30 -2.83 -20.29
CA ASP A 176 33.32 -2.41 -21.25
C ASP A 176 33.33 -3.28 -22.52
N SER A 177 33.99 -2.80 -23.57
CA SER A 177 34.12 -3.52 -24.83
C SER A 177 35.14 -4.65 -24.81
N ALA A 178 36.07 -4.65 -23.86
CA ALA A 178 37.08 -5.70 -23.72
C ALA A 178 36.47 -7.07 -23.38
N HIS A 179 35.24 -7.10 -22.88
CA HIS A 179 34.50 -8.29 -22.48
C HIS A 179 33.25 -8.57 -23.32
N ARG A 180 33.13 -7.97 -24.51
CA ARG A 180 31.95 -8.09 -25.39
C ARG A 180 32.29 -8.60 -26.78
N ALA A 181 31.64 -9.68 -27.20
CA ALA A 181 31.79 -10.27 -28.53
C ALA A 181 30.47 -10.29 -29.33
N LEU A 182 30.59 -10.28 -30.67
CA LEU A 182 29.48 -10.44 -31.59
C LEU A 182 29.78 -11.52 -32.63
N ALA A 183 28.89 -12.49 -32.77
CA ALA A 183 28.98 -13.53 -33.78
C ALA A 183 27.64 -13.75 -34.51
N GLY A 184 27.65 -14.34 -35.70
CA GLY A 184 26.40 -14.70 -36.37
C GLY A 184 26.59 -15.53 -37.63
N PHE A 185 25.51 -16.17 -38.08
CA PHE A 185 25.48 -16.95 -39.33
C PHE A 185 24.51 -16.39 -40.37
N SER A 186 24.78 -16.58 -41.66
CA SER A 186 23.88 -16.17 -42.75
C SER A 186 23.52 -14.67 -42.67
N MET A 187 22.23 -14.32 -42.56
CA MET A 187 21.76 -12.96 -42.26
C MET A 187 22.43 -12.34 -41.04
N GLY A 188 22.48 -13.08 -39.91
CA GLY A 188 23.17 -12.68 -38.70
C GLY A 188 24.68 -12.51 -38.88
N GLY A 189 25.30 -13.28 -39.78
CA GLY A 189 26.71 -13.10 -40.17
C GLY A 189 26.92 -11.80 -40.95
N GLY A 190 26.00 -11.47 -41.86
CA GLY A 190 25.98 -10.17 -42.54
C GLY A 190 25.75 -9.02 -41.56
N GLN A 191 24.77 -9.13 -40.66
CA GLN A 191 24.52 -8.15 -39.60
C GLN A 191 25.75 -7.96 -38.71
N THR A 192 26.44 -9.04 -38.36
CA THR A 192 27.68 -9.00 -37.56
C THR A 192 28.73 -8.09 -38.18
N PHE A 193 28.97 -8.19 -39.50
CA PHE A 193 29.87 -7.24 -40.19
C PHE A 193 29.35 -5.80 -40.13
N ASN A 194 28.07 -5.59 -40.45
CA ASN A 194 27.47 -4.25 -40.56
C ASN A 194 27.37 -3.51 -39.23
N ILE A 195 27.33 -4.26 -38.12
CA ILE A 195 27.26 -3.78 -36.74
C ILE A 195 28.66 -3.65 -36.14
N ALA A 196 29.45 -4.73 -36.08
CA ALA A 196 30.68 -4.72 -35.29
C ALA A 196 31.80 -3.90 -35.92
N LEU A 197 32.04 -4.02 -37.23
CA LEU A 197 33.20 -3.38 -37.88
C LEU A 197 33.16 -1.85 -37.82
N PRO A 198 32.00 -1.18 -37.95
CA PRO A 198 31.88 0.26 -37.69
C PRO A 198 31.84 0.64 -36.20
N ASN A 199 31.66 -0.32 -35.28
CA ASN A 199 31.45 -0.08 -33.84
C ASN A 199 32.42 -0.89 -32.96
N LEU A 200 33.72 -0.86 -33.29
CA LEU A 200 34.76 -1.62 -32.57
C LEU A 200 34.98 -1.17 -31.12
N ASP A 201 34.51 0.04 -30.77
CA ASP A 201 34.44 0.51 -29.38
C ASP A 201 33.38 -0.21 -28.56
N VAL A 202 32.52 -1.00 -29.20
CA VAL A 202 31.48 -1.82 -28.55
C VAL A 202 31.79 -3.32 -28.72
N PHE A 203 32.24 -3.75 -29.91
CA PHE A 203 32.48 -5.16 -30.27
C PHE A 203 33.86 -5.40 -30.91
N PRO A 204 34.93 -5.58 -30.12
CA PRO A 204 36.27 -5.87 -30.63
C PRO A 204 36.53 -7.35 -30.95
N TYR A 205 35.60 -8.25 -30.61
CA TYR A 205 35.64 -9.68 -30.96
C TYR A 205 34.51 -10.02 -31.93
N VAL A 206 34.85 -10.44 -33.14
CA VAL A 206 33.91 -10.52 -34.27
C VAL A 206 33.98 -11.88 -34.96
N CYS A 207 32.84 -12.51 -35.21
CA CYS A 207 32.75 -13.75 -35.99
C CYS A 207 31.59 -13.76 -36.98
N ALA A 208 31.90 -13.75 -38.27
CA ALA A 208 30.88 -13.80 -39.32
C ALA A 208 30.98 -15.12 -40.09
N ILE A 209 29.89 -15.89 -40.07
CA ILE A 209 29.84 -17.22 -40.68
C ILE A 209 28.83 -17.24 -41.83
N SER A 210 29.22 -17.70 -43.03
CA SER A 210 28.34 -17.74 -44.21
C SER A 210 27.58 -16.41 -44.45
N SER A 211 28.23 -15.27 -44.21
CA SER A 211 27.58 -13.96 -44.09
C SER A 211 26.83 -13.54 -45.36
N ALA A 212 25.56 -13.16 -45.27
CA ALA A 212 24.82 -12.51 -46.36
C ALA A 212 23.44 -11.96 -45.92
N PRO A 213 22.97 -10.84 -46.47
CA PRO A 213 23.70 -9.85 -47.26
C PRO A 213 24.62 -8.96 -46.40
N ASN A 214 25.68 -8.45 -47.02
CA ASN A 214 26.40 -7.29 -46.50
C ASN A 214 25.75 -6.03 -47.08
N THR A 215 25.03 -5.27 -46.26
CA THR A 215 24.30 -4.08 -46.72
C THR A 215 25.22 -2.87 -46.93
N LYS A 216 26.43 -2.90 -46.35
CA LYS A 216 27.51 -1.93 -46.56
C LYS A 216 28.64 -2.51 -47.41
N GLY A 217 29.19 -1.70 -48.32
CA GLY A 217 30.47 -2.01 -48.98
C GLY A 217 31.64 -1.94 -47.99
N THR A 218 32.80 -2.51 -48.35
CA THR A 218 33.96 -2.62 -47.46
C THR A 218 34.45 -1.27 -46.92
N ASP A 219 34.38 -0.19 -47.71
CA ASP A 219 34.74 1.17 -47.25
C ASP A 219 33.79 1.71 -46.17
N ALA A 220 32.53 1.27 -46.15
CA ALA A 220 31.57 1.62 -45.11
C ALA A 220 31.61 0.68 -43.90
N LEU A 221 32.14 -0.54 -44.07
CA LEU A 221 32.47 -1.45 -42.97
C LEU A 221 33.74 -0.98 -42.24
N PHE A 222 34.69 -0.39 -42.97
CA PHE A 222 35.95 0.17 -42.47
C PHE A 222 36.05 1.66 -42.84
N PRO A 223 35.27 2.55 -42.19
CA PRO A 223 35.13 3.96 -42.58
C PRO A 223 36.43 4.78 -42.51
N ASP A 224 37.44 4.28 -41.81
CA ASP A 224 38.76 4.88 -41.62
C ASP A 224 39.88 4.14 -42.37
N GLY A 225 39.54 3.32 -43.38
CA GLY A 225 40.53 2.49 -44.08
C GLY A 225 41.12 1.37 -43.20
N GLY A 226 40.43 1.04 -42.09
CA GLY A 226 40.79 -0.04 -41.18
C GLY A 226 41.74 0.36 -40.06
N ASP A 227 41.91 1.66 -39.78
CA ASP A 227 42.78 2.12 -38.67
C ASP A 227 42.26 1.61 -37.32
N ALA A 228 40.98 1.83 -37.01
CA ALA A 228 40.34 1.30 -35.82
C ALA A 228 40.36 -0.23 -35.79
N ALA A 229 40.24 -0.88 -36.95
CA ALA A 229 40.32 -2.34 -37.05
C ALA A 229 41.72 -2.86 -36.67
N ARG A 230 42.79 -2.19 -37.10
CA ARG A 230 44.17 -2.56 -36.73
C ARG A 230 44.47 -2.30 -35.25
N GLU A 231 43.85 -1.30 -34.65
CA GLU A 231 44.07 -0.92 -33.25
C GLU A 231 43.21 -1.74 -32.26
N LYS A 232 41.93 -1.94 -32.59
CA LYS A 232 40.91 -2.35 -31.61
C LYS A 232 40.41 -3.78 -31.79
N LEU A 233 40.52 -4.39 -32.98
CA LEU A 233 40.11 -5.79 -33.15
C LEU A 233 41.04 -6.70 -32.33
N ARG A 234 40.41 -7.53 -31.50
CA ARG A 234 41.11 -8.49 -30.63
C ARG A 234 41.02 -9.92 -31.17
N ALA A 235 39.86 -10.30 -31.69
CA ALA A 235 39.66 -11.54 -32.43
C ALA A 235 38.72 -11.29 -33.61
N PHE A 236 39.09 -11.74 -34.81
CA PHE A 236 38.22 -11.63 -35.98
C PHE A 236 38.24 -12.92 -36.80
N LEU A 237 37.12 -13.66 -36.83
CA LEU A 237 36.95 -14.88 -37.65
C LEU A 237 35.95 -14.65 -38.79
N ILE A 238 36.36 -14.97 -40.01
CA ILE A 238 35.50 -15.07 -41.18
C ILE A 238 35.49 -16.54 -41.60
N SER A 239 34.30 -17.16 -41.63
CA SER A 239 34.19 -18.59 -41.93
C SER A 239 33.05 -18.89 -42.92
N CYS A 240 33.25 -19.89 -43.79
CA CYS A 240 32.21 -20.32 -44.73
C CYS A 240 32.48 -21.75 -45.22
N GLY A 241 31.46 -22.44 -45.74
CA GLY A 241 31.65 -23.72 -46.45
C GLY A 241 32.09 -23.50 -47.90
N THR A 242 32.97 -24.33 -48.46
CA THR A 242 33.42 -24.15 -49.86
C THR A 242 32.36 -24.51 -50.90
N ALA A 243 31.28 -25.20 -50.51
CA ALA A 243 30.11 -25.46 -51.35
C ALA A 243 28.94 -24.48 -51.06
N ASP A 244 29.12 -23.51 -50.15
CA ASP A 244 28.12 -22.49 -49.84
C ASP A 244 28.06 -21.43 -50.97
N GLY A 245 26.87 -21.21 -51.52
CA GLY A 245 26.64 -20.22 -52.58
C GLY A 245 26.86 -18.76 -52.16
N LEU A 246 27.05 -18.49 -50.86
CA LEU A 246 27.25 -17.15 -50.31
C LEU A 246 28.72 -16.82 -49.99
N LEU A 247 29.67 -17.70 -50.33
CA LEU A 247 31.10 -17.55 -50.04
C LEU A 247 31.67 -16.15 -50.38
N GLY A 248 31.26 -15.57 -51.52
CA GLY A 248 31.78 -14.31 -52.02
C GLY A 248 31.58 -13.11 -51.08
N PHE A 249 30.55 -13.11 -50.23
CA PHE A 249 30.31 -12.01 -49.29
C PHE A 249 31.38 -11.92 -48.20
N GLY A 250 31.75 -13.06 -47.61
CA GLY A 250 32.83 -13.14 -46.63
C GLY A 250 34.21 -12.98 -47.27
N GLU A 251 34.40 -13.57 -48.47
CA GLU A 251 35.65 -13.45 -49.25
C GLU A 251 35.98 -11.99 -49.59
N ASN A 252 34.97 -11.17 -49.91
CA ASN A 252 35.19 -9.73 -50.15
C ASN A 252 35.74 -9.00 -48.92
N VAL A 253 35.26 -9.33 -47.71
CA VAL A 253 35.75 -8.72 -46.46
C VAL A 253 37.15 -9.25 -46.13
N HIS A 254 37.41 -10.55 -46.33
CA HIS A 254 38.73 -11.16 -46.21
C HIS A 254 39.76 -10.47 -47.12
N ASN A 255 39.46 -10.36 -48.42
CA ASN A 255 40.33 -9.71 -49.41
C ASN A 255 40.63 -8.25 -49.05
N TYR A 256 39.64 -7.52 -48.52
CA TYR A 256 39.86 -6.15 -48.04
C TYR A 256 40.79 -6.12 -46.83
N CYS A 257 40.59 -7.02 -45.86
CA CYS A 257 41.42 -7.10 -44.68
C CYS A 257 42.87 -7.45 -45.02
N ASP A 258 43.09 -8.40 -45.93
CA ASP A 258 44.41 -8.77 -46.44
C ASP A 258 45.10 -7.59 -47.15
N ALA A 259 44.37 -6.90 -48.03
CA ALA A 259 44.91 -5.74 -48.74
C ALA A 259 45.28 -4.57 -47.81
N ASN A 260 44.65 -4.47 -46.64
CA ASN A 260 44.83 -3.37 -45.69
C ASN A 260 45.55 -3.79 -44.39
N ASN A 261 46.16 -4.98 -44.35
CA ASN A 261 46.88 -5.51 -43.18
C ASN A 261 46.03 -5.53 -41.90
N ILE A 262 44.73 -5.81 -42.01
CA ILE A 262 43.84 -6.01 -40.88
C ILE A 262 43.90 -7.48 -40.49
N LYS A 263 44.33 -7.76 -39.26
CA LYS A 263 44.53 -9.12 -38.79
C LYS A 263 43.18 -9.82 -38.58
N HIS A 264 43.05 -11.01 -39.15
CA HIS A 264 41.86 -11.85 -39.04
C HIS A 264 42.20 -13.31 -39.38
N ALA A 265 41.34 -14.23 -38.94
CA ALA A 265 41.34 -15.62 -39.36
C ALA A 265 40.31 -15.80 -40.48
N TYR A 266 40.71 -16.50 -41.54
CA TYR A 266 39.83 -16.91 -42.63
C TYR A 266 39.84 -18.43 -42.73
N TRP A 267 38.71 -19.06 -42.39
CA TRP A 267 38.63 -20.51 -42.31
C TRP A 267 37.50 -21.06 -43.18
N LEU A 268 37.87 -21.89 -44.16
CA LEU A 268 36.91 -22.51 -45.06
C LEU A 268 36.75 -23.99 -44.74
N ILE A 269 35.50 -24.42 -44.59
CA ILE A 269 35.16 -25.81 -44.31
C ILE A 269 34.95 -26.51 -45.66
N GLU A 270 35.93 -27.34 -46.02
CA GLU A 270 35.96 -28.01 -47.32
C GLU A 270 34.74 -28.92 -47.54
N GLY A 271 34.01 -28.71 -48.63
CA GLY A 271 32.78 -29.42 -48.96
C GLY A 271 31.56 -29.02 -48.12
N GLY A 272 31.71 -28.10 -47.16
CA GLY A 272 30.62 -27.60 -46.32
C GLY A 272 29.61 -26.75 -47.10
N GLY A 273 28.32 -26.90 -46.78
CA GLY A 273 27.22 -26.14 -47.37
C GLY A 273 26.73 -24.97 -46.50
N HIS A 274 25.55 -24.46 -46.79
CA HIS A 274 24.91 -23.37 -46.03
C HIS A 274 24.08 -23.92 -44.86
N ASP A 275 24.73 -24.51 -43.87
CA ASP A 275 24.06 -25.22 -42.78
C ASP A 275 24.88 -25.29 -41.47
N PHE A 276 24.27 -25.85 -40.43
CA PHE A 276 24.87 -25.96 -39.10
C PHE A 276 26.11 -26.87 -39.03
N ALA A 277 26.39 -27.71 -40.03
CA ALA A 277 27.66 -28.45 -40.08
C ALA A 277 28.84 -27.52 -40.38
N VAL A 278 28.59 -26.30 -40.87
CA VAL A 278 29.58 -25.22 -41.01
C VAL A 278 29.51 -24.26 -39.82
N TRP A 279 28.30 -23.91 -39.36
CA TRP A 279 28.14 -22.85 -38.36
C TRP A 279 28.56 -23.27 -36.95
N ARG A 280 28.30 -24.52 -36.53
CA ARG A 280 28.70 -25.01 -35.20
C ARG A 280 30.22 -25.08 -35.04
N PRO A 281 30.99 -25.68 -35.99
CA PRO A 281 32.45 -25.70 -35.88
C PRO A 281 33.09 -24.31 -35.86
N ALA A 282 32.54 -23.37 -36.63
CA ALA A 282 33.06 -22.00 -36.70
C ALA A 282 32.82 -21.24 -35.39
N LEU A 283 31.62 -21.34 -34.79
CA LEU A 283 31.36 -20.74 -33.48
C LEU A 283 32.25 -21.38 -32.39
N TRP A 284 32.40 -22.71 -32.40
CA TRP A 284 33.26 -23.42 -31.45
C TRP A 284 34.73 -22.96 -31.52
N ASN A 285 35.27 -22.75 -32.72
CA ASN A 285 36.61 -22.20 -32.89
C ASN A 285 36.69 -20.75 -32.43
N PHE A 286 35.70 -19.92 -32.77
CA PHE A 286 35.69 -18.52 -32.40
C PHE A 286 35.69 -18.29 -30.90
N LEU A 287 34.89 -19.04 -30.13
CA LEU A 287 34.80 -18.87 -28.68
C LEU A 287 36.17 -19.07 -28.01
N GLN A 288 36.90 -20.10 -28.44
CA GLN A 288 38.27 -20.36 -27.97
C GLN A 288 39.27 -19.31 -28.46
N MET A 289 39.13 -18.85 -29.71
CA MET A 289 39.95 -17.77 -30.24
C MET A 289 39.75 -16.46 -29.47
N ALA A 290 38.51 -16.15 -29.10
CA ALA A 290 38.17 -14.97 -28.31
C ALA A 290 38.67 -15.08 -26.87
N GLU A 291 38.55 -16.26 -26.25
CA GLU A 291 39.16 -16.57 -24.95
C GLU A 291 40.67 -16.34 -24.95
N GLN A 292 41.38 -16.89 -25.94
CA GLN A 292 42.83 -16.69 -26.06
C GLN A 292 43.22 -15.24 -26.32
N ALA A 293 42.36 -14.48 -27.01
CA ALA A 293 42.49 -13.04 -27.18
C ALA A 293 42.02 -12.22 -25.96
N GLY A 294 41.76 -12.90 -24.83
CA GLY A 294 41.49 -12.28 -23.53
C GLY A 294 40.07 -11.78 -23.34
N LEU A 295 39.06 -12.36 -24.01
CA LEU A 295 37.65 -11.97 -23.84
C LEU A 295 37.20 -12.04 -22.37
N THR A 296 37.79 -12.95 -21.59
CA THR A 296 37.48 -13.18 -20.17
C THR A 296 38.64 -12.76 -19.26
N ALA A 297 39.66 -12.06 -19.78
CA ALA A 297 40.82 -11.68 -18.99
C ALA A 297 40.44 -10.71 -17.84
N GLY A 298 40.62 -11.15 -16.59
CA GLY A 298 40.17 -10.42 -15.41
C GLY A 298 38.89 -10.98 -14.77
N THR A 299 38.25 -12.00 -15.37
CA THR A 299 37.25 -12.81 -14.67
C THR A 299 37.97 -13.69 -13.64
N THR A 300 37.95 -13.32 -12.36
CA THR A 300 38.43 -14.20 -11.30
C THR A 300 37.41 -15.32 -11.05
N ALA A 301 37.73 -16.54 -11.49
CA ALA A 301 36.99 -17.76 -11.18
C ALA A 301 37.56 -18.48 -9.94
N GLU A 302 37.81 -17.76 -8.84
CA GLU A 302 37.81 -18.42 -7.53
C GLU A 302 36.37 -18.38 -7.04
N ILE A 303 35.74 -19.56 -6.87
CA ILE A 303 34.46 -19.64 -6.14
C ILE A 303 34.78 -19.22 -4.71
N GLN A 304 34.62 -17.92 -4.45
CA GLN A 304 34.75 -17.35 -3.13
C GLN A 304 33.78 -18.13 -2.24
N ALA A 305 34.29 -18.69 -1.13
CA ALA A 305 33.45 -19.51 -0.27
C ALA A 305 32.27 -18.65 0.21
N ILE A 306 31.05 -19.13 -0.03
CA ILE A 306 29.83 -18.43 0.39
C ILE A 306 29.82 -18.55 1.91
N SER A 307 29.86 -17.43 2.64
CA SER A 307 29.71 -17.55 4.09
C SER A 307 28.30 -18.05 4.39
N ALA A 308 28.18 -19.13 5.17
CA ALA A 308 26.89 -19.56 5.70
C ALA A 308 26.23 -18.46 6.54
N PHE A 309 27.03 -17.53 7.06
CA PHE A 309 26.62 -16.44 7.93
C PHE A 309 26.26 -15.15 7.20
N ASP A 310 26.37 -15.12 5.86
CA ASP A 310 25.82 -14.05 5.02
C ASP A 310 24.43 -14.47 4.50
N ARG A 311 23.60 -13.51 4.08
CA ARG A 311 22.31 -13.81 3.43
C ARG A 311 22.59 -14.50 2.09
N ILE A 312 22.10 -15.71 1.93
CA ILE A 312 22.18 -16.49 0.69
C ILE A 312 20.83 -16.37 -0.01
N GLU A 313 20.80 -15.69 -1.16
CA GLU A 313 19.61 -15.64 -2.00
C GLU A 313 19.35 -17.02 -2.61
N ALA A 314 18.10 -17.46 -2.59
CA ALA A 314 17.72 -18.81 -2.98
C ALA A 314 17.97 -19.04 -4.46
N GLU A 315 17.79 -18.03 -5.30
CA GLU A 315 18.02 -18.08 -6.75
C GLU A 315 19.51 -18.07 -7.14
N ASP A 316 20.42 -17.84 -6.18
CA ASP A 316 21.88 -17.90 -6.38
C ASP A 316 22.42 -19.33 -6.18
N TYR A 317 21.58 -20.34 -6.36
CA TYR A 317 21.97 -21.75 -6.31
C TYR A 317 23.03 -22.09 -7.38
N SER A 318 23.94 -23.01 -7.05
CA SER A 318 24.91 -23.56 -8.01
C SER A 318 24.29 -24.61 -8.94
N SER A 319 23.31 -25.37 -8.46
CA SER A 319 22.48 -26.30 -9.26
C SER A 319 21.13 -26.57 -8.57
N MET A 320 20.14 -27.07 -9.29
CA MET A 320 18.79 -27.35 -8.76
C MET A 320 18.11 -28.56 -9.41
N SER A 321 16.99 -29.00 -8.84
CA SER A 321 16.05 -29.95 -9.44
C SER A 321 14.61 -29.47 -9.22
N GLY A 322 13.82 -29.46 -10.31
CA GLY A 322 12.35 -29.28 -10.30
C GLY A 322 11.85 -27.85 -10.10
N VAL A 323 12.69 -26.94 -9.61
CA VAL A 323 12.29 -25.56 -9.29
C VAL A 323 12.36 -24.59 -10.47
N VAL A 324 11.65 -23.47 -10.36
CA VAL A 324 11.67 -22.37 -11.34
C VAL A 324 12.04 -21.07 -10.62
N ILE A 325 12.72 -20.14 -11.30
CA ILE A 325 12.93 -18.80 -10.75
C ILE A 325 11.70 -17.96 -11.09
N GLY A 326 11.03 -17.40 -10.09
CA GLY A 326 9.91 -16.47 -10.28
C GLY A 326 10.34 -14.99 -10.17
N GLY A 327 9.42 -14.08 -10.51
CA GLY A 327 9.58 -12.63 -10.31
C GLY A 327 9.99 -11.82 -11.55
N GLU A 328 9.38 -12.01 -12.72
CA GLU A 328 9.53 -11.03 -13.81
C GLU A 328 8.82 -9.71 -13.43
N GLY A 329 9.60 -8.65 -13.18
CA GLY A 329 9.11 -7.27 -13.08
C GLY A 329 9.11 -6.60 -11.69
N THR A 330 9.72 -7.19 -10.65
CA THR A 330 9.94 -6.52 -9.34
C THR A 330 11.34 -6.80 -8.78
N ASP A 331 11.83 -5.97 -7.86
CA ASP A 331 13.23 -5.90 -7.40
C ASP A 331 13.77 -7.12 -6.59
N THR A 332 13.02 -8.22 -6.44
CA THR A 332 13.47 -9.44 -5.74
C THR A 332 13.10 -10.70 -6.53
N ARG A 333 14.10 -11.50 -6.91
CA ARG A 333 13.93 -12.80 -7.58
C ARG A 333 13.76 -13.89 -6.50
N ASN A 334 13.00 -14.94 -6.80
CA ASN A 334 12.77 -16.05 -5.87
C ASN A 334 12.91 -17.41 -6.55
N VAL A 335 12.90 -18.49 -5.78
CA VAL A 335 12.74 -19.87 -6.27
C VAL A 335 11.33 -20.34 -5.94
N GLY A 336 10.54 -20.66 -6.95
CA GLY A 336 9.15 -21.12 -6.83
C GLY A 336 8.86 -22.35 -7.69
N TYR A 337 7.58 -22.67 -7.85
CA TYR A 337 7.09 -23.92 -8.49
C TYR A 337 7.67 -25.18 -7.83
N ILE A 338 8.00 -25.08 -6.54
CA ILE A 338 8.66 -26.12 -5.77
C ILE A 338 7.65 -27.23 -5.45
N GLU A 339 7.93 -28.46 -5.88
CA GLU A 339 7.15 -29.65 -5.54
C GLU A 339 7.87 -30.53 -4.50
N ASN A 340 7.16 -31.48 -3.92
CA ASN A 340 7.73 -32.39 -2.93
C ASN A 340 8.86 -33.24 -3.53
N GLY A 341 10.08 -33.08 -2.99
CA GLY A 341 11.28 -33.79 -3.43
C GLY A 341 12.26 -32.94 -4.24
N ASP A 342 11.88 -31.72 -4.62
CA ASP A 342 12.77 -30.76 -5.28
C ASP A 342 13.90 -30.30 -4.36
N TYR A 343 14.97 -29.78 -4.95
CA TYR A 343 16.13 -29.31 -4.18
C TYR A 343 16.98 -28.25 -4.87
N LEU A 344 17.72 -27.49 -4.07
CA LEU A 344 18.80 -26.59 -4.46
C LEU A 344 20.15 -27.10 -3.94
N VAL A 345 21.23 -26.74 -4.61
CA VAL A 345 22.60 -27.01 -4.19
C VAL A 345 23.42 -25.74 -4.25
N PHE A 346 24.11 -25.41 -3.15
CA PHE A 346 25.06 -24.31 -3.05
C PHE A 346 26.45 -24.89 -2.80
N LYS A 347 27.39 -24.64 -3.72
CA LYS A 347 28.76 -25.18 -3.63
C LYS A 347 29.62 -24.35 -2.68
N ASN A 348 30.48 -25.03 -1.92
CA ASN A 348 31.55 -24.41 -1.11
C ASN A 348 31.04 -23.36 -0.08
N VAL A 349 29.99 -23.69 0.67
CA VAL A 349 29.45 -22.86 1.76
C VAL A 349 30.30 -23.06 3.03
N ASP A 350 30.80 -21.96 3.60
CA ASP A 350 31.68 -21.95 4.78
C ASP A 350 30.89 -21.65 6.06
N PHE A 351 30.73 -22.68 6.90
CA PHE A 351 30.08 -22.63 8.21
C PHE A 351 31.05 -22.27 9.36
N GLY A 352 32.29 -21.89 9.06
CA GLY A 352 33.28 -21.48 10.06
C GLY A 352 33.43 -22.50 11.19
N ASP A 353 33.42 -22.02 12.44
CA ASP A 353 33.56 -22.86 13.64
C ASP A 353 32.27 -23.61 14.03
N GLY A 354 31.14 -23.35 13.36
CA GLY A 354 29.88 -24.05 13.60
C GLY A 354 28.64 -23.17 13.61
N ALA A 355 27.68 -23.45 12.73
CA ALA A 355 26.33 -22.93 12.83
C ALA A 355 25.51 -23.69 13.89
N LYS A 356 24.58 -22.97 14.52
CA LYS A 356 23.67 -23.42 15.57
C LYS A 356 22.21 -23.15 15.22
N SER A 357 21.93 -22.26 14.27
CA SER A 357 20.60 -22.03 13.73
C SER A 357 20.64 -21.60 12.27
N VAL A 358 19.50 -21.71 11.61
CA VAL A 358 19.24 -21.20 10.26
C VAL A 358 17.94 -20.42 10.27
N THR A 359 17.90 -19.30 9.55
CA THR A 359 16.70 -18.52 9.27
C THR A 359 16.47 -18.49 7.77
N LEU A 360 15.24 -18.67 7.32
CA LEU A 360 14.84 -18.66 5.92
C LEU A 360 13.71 -17.66 5.68
N HIS A 361 13.71 -16.99 4.54
CA HIS A 361 12.65 -16.12 4.06
C HIS A 361 11.88 -16.85 2.97
N ALA A 362 10.67 -17.33 3.28
CA ALA A 362 9.86 -18.15 2.38
C ALA A 362 8.37 -17.81 2.48
N ALA A 363 7.62 -18.14 1.42
CA ALA A 363 6.16 -18.04 1.34
C ALA A 363 5.58 -19.41 1.02
N SER A 364 4.52 -19.85 1.69
CA SER A 364 3.88 -21.14 1.42
C SER A 364 2.37 -21.04 1.63
N PRO A 365 1.51 -21.24 0.62
CA PRO A 365 0.06 -21.25 0.85
C PRO A 365 -0.44 -22.51 1.56
N VAL A 366 0.31 -23.61 1.51
CA VAL A 366 -0.12 -24.93 2.03
C VAL A 366 0.64 -25.39 3.28
N GLY A 367 1.75 -24.72 3.63
CA GLY A 367 2.70 -25.20 4.62
C GLY A 367 3.63 -26.28 4.04
N ALA A 368 4.87 -26.31 4.51
CA ALA A 368 5.91 -27.21 4.00
C ALA A 368 7.06 -27.35 5.00
N ALA A 369 8.08 -28.13 4.64
CA ALA A 369 9.35 -28.17 5.35
C ALA A 369 10.54 -28.02 4.38
N ILE A 370 11.60 -27.40 4.89
CA ILE A 370 12.90 -27.28 4.23
C ILE A 370 13.94 -28.02 5.06
N GLU A 371 14.60 -28.98 4.42
CA GLU A 371 15.63 -29.84 5.01
C GLU A 371 17.00 -29.45 4.45
N PHE A 372 17.94 -29.12 5.34
CA PHE A 372 19.30 -28.73 4.97
C PHE A 372 20.25 -29.90 5.19
N TYR A 373 20.96 -30.34 4.16
CA TYR A 373 21.95 -31.42 4.22
C TYR A 373 23.34 -30.90 3.84
N LEU A 374 24.37 -31.48 4.47
CA LEU A 374 25.77 -31.17 4.16
C LEU A 374 26.36 -32.31 3.34
N ASP A 375 26.96 -31.98 2.20
CA ASP A 375 27.65 -32.85 1.23
C ASP A 375 26.80 -33.92 0.53
N SER A 376 25.73 -34.44 1.14
CA SER A 376 24.88 -35.48 0.56
C SER A 376 23.44 -35.47 1.11
N MET A 377 22.44 -35.58 0.23
CA MET A 377 21.02 -35.71 0.62
C MET A 377 20.64 -37.09 1.19
N GLU A 378 21.56 -38.07 1.17
CA GLU A 378 21.36 -39.38 1.79
C GLU A 378 21.71 -39.39 3.29
N ASP A 379 22.33 -38.31 3.79
CA ASP A 379 22.71 -38.16 5.21
C ASP A 379 21.54 -37.64 6.07
N THR A 380 21.76 -37.45 7.38
CA THR A 380 20.74 -36.83 8.24
C THR A 380 20.74 -35.32 8.03
N PRO A 381 19.58 -34.65 7.89
CA PRO A 381 19.53 -33.20 7.76
C PRO A 381 20.20 -32.50 8.96
N ALA A 382 21.06 -31.53 8.67
CA ALA A 382 21.65 -30.64 9.67
C ALA A 382 20.61 -29.71 10.29
N ALA A 383 19.55 -29.35 9.56
CA ALA A 383 18.39 -28.66 10.10
C ALA A 383 17.11 -29.03 9.33
N ILE A 384 15.97 -28.96 10.02
CA ILE A 384 14.65 -29.08 9.39
C ILE A 384 13.79 -27.91 9.86
N CYS A 385 13.51 -26.97 8.96
CA CYS A 385 12.63 -25.86 9.22
C CYS A 385 11.22 -26.17 8.73
N ARG A 386 10.23 -26.13 9.63
CA ARG A 386 8.82 -26.38 9.31
C ARG A 386 8.07 -25.08 9.30
N MET A 387 7.30 -24.84 8.25
CA MET A 387 6.50 -23.64 8.09
C MET A 387 5.01 -23.98 7.95
N SER A 388 4.18 -23.21 8.65
CA SER A 388 2.74 -23.16 8.41
C SER A 388 2.42 -22.32 7.18
N SER A 389 1.17 -22.40 6.69
CA SER A 389 0.71 -21.57 5.59
C SER A 389 0.92 -20.07 5.89
N THR A 390 1.64 -19.37 5.00
CA THR A 390 1.81 -17.91 5.03
C THR A 390 0.65 -17.18 4.37
N GLY A 391 -0.15 -17.88 3.54
CA GLY A 391 -1.34 -17.33 2.90
C GLY A 391 -1.36 -17.35 1.39
N GLY A 392 -0.20 -17.39 0.75
CA GLY A 392 -0.03 -17.24 -0.68
C GLY A 392 1.44 -17.40 -1.07
N PHE A 393 1.71 -17.66 -2.34
CA PHE A 393 3.09 -17.81 -2.85
C PHE A 393 3.91 -16.51 -2.81
N GLN A 394 3.27 -15.37 -2.54
CA GLN A 394 3.93 -14.07 -2.47
C GLN A 394 3.99 -13.51 -1.03
N ASP A 395 3.44 -14.23 -0.06
CA ASP A 395 3.38 -13.81 1.35
C ASP A 395 4.64 -14.30 2.11
N TYR A 396 5.78 -13.66 1.88
CA TYR A 396 7.05 -14.07 2.48
C TYR A 396 7.16 -13.79 3.99
N GLN A 397 7.63 -14.78 4.74
CA GLN A 397 7.85 -14.73 6.18
C GLN A 397 9.22 -15.33 6.52
N LEU A 398 9.76 -14.94 7.67
CA LEU A 398 10.99 -15.54 8.21
C LEU A 398 10.63 -16.75 9.07
N PHE A 399 11.35 -17.85 8.90
CA PHE A 399 11.24 -19.04 9.74
C PHE A 399 12.63 -19.46 10.21
N SER A 400 12.74 -19.98 11.44
CA SER A 400 14.03 -20.39 12.01
C SER A 400 14.01 -21.85 12.46
N ALA A 401 15.18 -22.48 12.48
CA ALA A 401 15.38 -23.81 13.04
C ALA A 401 16.77 -23.94 13.65
N ASN A 402 16.90 -24.77 14.69
CA ASN A 402 18.20 -25.16 15.22
C ASN A 402 18.95 -26.07 14.25
N VAL A 403 20.27 -25.89 14.18
CA VAL A 403 21.18 -26.63 13.31
C VAL A 403 22.06 -27.53 14.17
N SER A 404 22.03 -28.83 13.89
CA SER A 404 22.95 -29.81 14.45
C SER A 404 24.14 -30.01 13.52
N ASP A 405 25.34 -29.85 14.05
CA ASP A 405 26.60 -30.28 13.43
C ASP A 405 26.88 -29.72 12.01
N ALA A 406 26.98 -28.40 11.87
CA ALA A 406 27.42 -27.75 10.62
C ALA A 406 28.62 -26.82 10.85
N SER A 407 29.85 -27.26 10.54
CA SER A 407 31.10 -26.48 10.70
C SER A 407 32.08 -26.77 9.58
N GLY A 408 32.88 -25.80 9.15
CA GLY A 408 33.79 -25.95 8.01
C GLY A 408 33.08 -25.75 6.67
N LYS A 409 33.75 -26.12 5.57
CA LYS A 409 33.26 -25.90 4.21
C LYS A 409 32.55 -27.13 3.67
N HIS A 410 31.33 -26.95 3.17
CA HIS A 410 30.47 -28.01 2.68
C HIS A 410 29.74 -27.61 1.39
N ASP A 411 29.33 -28.60 0.63
CA ASP A 411 28.26 -28.39 -0.35
C ASP A 411 26.91 -28.48 0.37
N LEU A 412 26.13 -27.41 0.33
CA LEU A 412 24.84 -27.34 1.02
C LEU A 412 23.71 -27.73 0.08
N TYR A 413 22.95 -28.76 0.47
CA TYR A 413 21.72 -29.18 -0.21
C TYR A 413 20.51 -28.67 0.57
N VAL A 414 19.56 -28.04 -0.13
CA VAL A 414 18.32 -27.51 0.44
C VAL A 414 17.16 -28.24 -0.22
N LYS A 415 16.53 -29.17 0.49
CA LYS A 415 15.48 -30.06 -0.04
C LYS A 415 14.11 -29.65 0.49
N PHE A 416 13.12 -29.70 -0.38
CA PHE A 416 11.75 -29.29 -0.07
C PHE A 416 10.85 -30.51 0.13
N THR A 417 10.12 -30.55 1.25
CA THR A 417 9.21 -31.65 1.60
C THR A 417 7.82 -31.14 2.00
N GLY A 418 6.76 -31.84 1.60
CA GLY A 418 5.38 -31.37 1.79
C GLY A 418 4.32 -32.27 1.17
N GLY A 419 3.12 -31.70 0.94
CA GLY A 419 1.99 -32.37 0.28
C GLY A 419 2.15 -32.51 -1.23
N GLU A 420 1.05 -32.81 -1.94
CA GLU A 420 1.04 -32.82 -3.41
C GLU A 420 0.86 -31.41 -3.98
N GLY A 421 1.49 -31.13 -5.13
CA GLY A 421 1.46 -29.82 -5.82
C GLY A 421 2.54 -28.84 -5.34
N TYR A 422 2.42 -27.59 -5.78
CA TYR A 422 3.40 -26.54 -5.44
C TYR A 422 3.32 -26.18 -3.95
N LEU A 423 4.48 -26.20 -3.28
CA LEU A 423 4.60 -26.15 -1.83
C LEU A 423 4.87 -24.75 -1.32
N LEU A 424 5.87 -24.07 -1.87
CA LEU A 424 6.38 -22.81 -1.36
C LEU A 424 7.20 -22.06 -2.43
N ASP A 425 7.43 -20.78 -2.19
CA ASP A 425 8.48 -20.02 -2.83
C ASP A 425 9.53 -19.64 -1.76
N LEU A 426 10.82 -19.82 -2.06
CA LEU A 426 11.95 -19.50 -1.18
C LEU A 426 12.69 -18.29 -1.77
N ASP A 427 12.92 -17.26 -0.96
CA ASP A 427 13.66 -16.05 -1.35
C ASP A 427 15.10 -16.11 -0.86
N SER A 428 15.34 -16.42 0.42
CA SER A 428 16.71 -16.47 0.96
C SER A 428 16.83 -17.29 2.24
N PHE A 429 18.05 -17.60 2.67
CA PHE A 429 18.33 -18.16 3.99
C PHE A 429 19.73 -17.76 4.50
N GLN A 430 19.95 -17.87 5.82
CA GLN A 430 21.19 -17.51 6.50
C GLN A 430 21.36 -18.33 7.77
N PHE A 431 22.59 -18.75 8.07
CA PHE A 431 22.95 -19.48 9.29
C PHE A 431 23.55 -18.56 10.34
N TYR A 432 23.48 -18.97 11.61
CA TYR A 432 24.00 -18.21 12.75
C TYR A 432 24.70 -19.11 13.77
N THR A 433 25.62 -18.54 14.56
CA THR A 433 26.41 -19.26 15.58
C THR A 433 25.71 -19.42 16.94
N GLN A 434 24.48 -18.96 17.08
CA GLN A 434 23.69 -19.03 18.33
C GLN A 434 22.50 -19.99 18.16
N SER A 435 22.18 -20.78 19.18
CA SER A 435 20.97 -21.61 19.18
C SER A 435 19.72 -20.75 19.40
N VAL A 436 18.63 -21.17 18.76
CA VAL A 436 17.25 -20.75 19.00
C VAL A 436 16.85 -21.36 20.36
N GLU A 437 16.79 -20.57 21.43
CA GLU A 437 16.16 -21.02 22.69
C GLU A 437 14.65 -21.07 22.48
N ALA A 438 13.88 -21.88 23.20
CA ALA A 438 12.45 -22.04 22.94
C ALA A 438 11.61 -21.25 23.98
N THR A 439 10.89 -20.23 23.54
CA THR A 439 9.76 -19.63 24.25
C THR A 439 8.53 -19.73 23.37
N THR A 440 7.82 -20.87 23.40
CA THR A 440 6.45 -20.86 22.89
C THR A 440 5.61 -19.95 23.81
N GLY A 441 5.42 -18.69 23.44
CA GLY A 441 4.79 -17.69 24.30
C GLY A 441 4.63 -16.33 23.63
N LEU A 442 3.63 -15.59 24.12
CA LEU A 442 3.33 -14.20 23.75
C LEU A 442 4.61 -13.34 23.71
N GLY A 443 4.84 -12.62 22.61
CA GLY A 443 6.08 -11.86 22.39
C GLY A 443 7.04 -12.43 21.37
N ASP A 444 6.97 -13.74 21.12
CA ASP A 444 7.87 -14.43 20.19
C ASP A 444 7.13 -14.65 18.87
N VAL A 445 7.36 -13.74 17.93
CA VAL A 445 6.63 -13.63 16.66
C VAL A 445 7.24 -14.53 15.61
N ASN A 446 8.56 -14.63 15.57
CA ASN A 446 9.24 -15.52 14.63
C ASN A 446 9.35 -16.97 15.15
N SER A 447 8.84 -17.26 16.36
CA SER A 447 8.96 -18.56 17.03
C SER A 447 10.42 -19.00 17.17
N ASP A 448 11.34 -18.03 17.28
CA ASP A 448 12.76 -18.26 17.54
C ASP A 448 13.08 -18.38 19.04
N GLY A 449 12.02 -18.34 19.85
CA GLY A 449 12.02 -18.54 21.27
C GLY A 449 12.88 -17.57 22.06
N ARG A 450 13.06 -16.37 21.50
CA ARG A 450 13.44 -15.15 22.19
C ARG A 450 12.37 -14.08 21.93
N ILE A 451 12.42 -13.01 22.72
CA ILE A 451 11.64 -11.80 22.49
C ILE A 451 12.68 -10.71 22.27
N ASP A 452 12.97 -10.40 21.01
CA ASP A 452 14.04 -9.49 20.63
C ASP A 452 13.62 -8.44 19.56
N ALA A 453 14.61 -7.73 19.01
CA ALA A 453 14.35 -6.69 18.02
C ALA A 453 13.78 -7.24 16.70
N GLY A 454 14.02 -8.52 16.40
CA GLY A 454 13.42 -9.27 15.30
C GLY A 454 11.91 -9.42 15.48
N ASP A 455 11.46 -9.79 16.67
CA ASP A 455 10.03 -9.86 17.01
C ASP A 455 9.37 -8.50 16.94
N MET A 456 10.01 -7.45 17.47
CA MET A 456 9.50 -6.08 17.36
C MET A 456 9.42 -5.62 15.89
N ALA A 457 10.35 -6.04 15.03
CA ALA A 457 10.33 -5.70 13.62
C ALA A 457 9.19 -6.41 12.88
N LEU A 458 8.94 -7.68 13.19
CA LEU A 458 7.80 -8.43 12.67
C LEU A 458 6.48 -7.90 13.22
N ALA A 459 6.43 -7.58 14.52
CA ALA A 459 5.30 -6.92 15.14
C ALA A 459 4.98 -5.61 14.44
N LYS A 460 5.97 -4.77 14.10
CA LYS A 460 5.76 -3.52 13.34
C LYS A 460 5.19 -3.78 11.96
N ARG A 461 5.67 -4.81 11.26
CA ARG A 461 5.15 -5.18 9.94
C ARG A 461 3.72 -5.70 10.03
N ILE A 462 3.40 -6.51 11.04
CA ILE A 462 2.04 -6.98 11.31
C ILE A 462 1.12 -5.81 11.70
N ALA A 463 1.61 -4.86 12.51
CA ALA A 463 0.88 -3.64 12.89
C ALA A 463 0.61 -2.69 11.71
N LEU A 464 1.42 -2.77 10.66
CA LEU A 464 1.25 -2.03 9.41
C LEU A 464 0.46 -2.83 8.35
N ASN A 465 -0.16 -3.97 8.74
CA ASN A 465 -0.84 -4.91 7.84
C ASN A 465 0.03 -5.45 6.68
N GLN A 466 1.36 -5.43 6.86
CA GLN A 466 2.32 -5.94 5.87
C GLN A 466 2.60 -7.45 6.04
N LEU A 467 2.10 -8.05 7.12
CA LEU A 467 2.18 -9.48 7.44
C LEU A 467 0.88 -9.93 8.12
N LYS A 468 0.52 -11.21 7.98
CA LYS A 468 -0.71 -11.75 8.61
C LYS A 468 -0.63 -11.70 10.13
N TYR A 469 -1.77 -11.41 10.75
CA TYR A 469 -1.96 -11.45 12.20
C TYR A 469 -1.47 -12.77 12.80
N GLN A 470 -0.64 -12.68 13.84
CA GLN A 470 -0.26 -13.81 14.69
C GLN A 470 -0.58 -13.46 16.15
N ALA A 471 -1.19 -14.40 16.87
CA ALA A 471 -1.64 -14.16 18.23
C ALA A 471 -0.51 -13.90 19.24
N SER A 472 0.73 -14.30 18.93
CA SER A 472 1.91 -14.01 19.77
C SER A 472 2.34 -12.54 19.71
N VAL A 473 1.91 -11.79 18.68
CA VAL A 473 2.33 -10.41 18.43
C VAL A 473 1.53 -9.40 19.23
N ASP A 474 0.27 -9.73 19.49
CA ASP A 474 -0.68 -8.99 20.31
C ASP A 474 -0.25 -9.12 21.79
N VAL A 475 0.89 -8.51 22.11
CA VAL A 475 1.56 -8.66 23.40
C VAL A 475 0.80 -7.99 24.52
N ASP A 476 -0.07 -7.02 24.19
CA ASP A 476 -1.03 -6.47 25.15
C ASP A 476 -2.36 -7.21 25.19
N ARG A 477 -2.52 -8.23 24.33
CA ARG A 477 -3.69 -9.10 24.22
C ARG A 477 -4.99 -8.31 24.05
N SER A 478 -4.89 -7.21 23.32
CA SER A 478 -6.01 -6.35 22.95
C SER A 478 -6.86 -6.91 21.81
N GLY A 479 -6.46 -8.03 21.21
CA GLY A 479 -7.06 -8.59 20.01
C GLY A 479 -6.64 -7.84 18.74
N LYS A 480 -5.75 -6.84 18.85
CA LYS A 480 -5.18 -6.05 17.75
C LYS A 480 -3.66 -6.18 17.77
N VAL A 481 -3.05 -5.91 16.63
CA VAL A 481 -1.61 -5.65 16.57
C VAL A 481 -1.46 -4.22 16.07
N ASP A 482 -1.08 -3.31 16.95
CA ASP A 482 -0.96 -1.89 16.64
C ASP A 482 0.30 -1.26 17.24
N ARG A 483 0.39 0.07 17.22
CA ARG A 483 1.56 0.80 17.73
C ARG A 483 1.80 0.55 19.23
N LYS A 484 0.78 0.19 20.00
CA LYS A 484 0.89 -0.15 21.43
C LYS A 484 1.65 -1.44 21.64
N ASP A 485 1.42 -2.47 20.84
CA ASP A 485 2.24 -3.69 20.86
C ASP A 485 3.70 -3.36 20.63
N ILE A 486 3.98 -2.50 19.65
CA ILE A 486 5.35 -2.06 19.35
C ILE A 486 5.97 -1.31 20.53
N GLN A 487 5.17 -0.49 21.22
CA GLN A 487 5.61 0.19 22.42
C GLN A 487 5.93 -0.82 23.54
N TRP A 488 5.10 -1.84 23.72
CA TRP A 488 5.35 -2.90 24.70
C TRP A 488 6.61 -3.70 24.38
N TYR A 489 6.85 -4.04 23.11
CA TYR A 489 8.14 -4.58 22.67
C TYR A 489 9.29 -3.64 23.04
N GLN A 490 9.18 -2.34 22.79
CA GLN A 490 10.22 -1.37 23.15
C GLN A 490 10.48 -1.31 24.66
N GLU A 491 9.44 -1.33 25.48
CA GLU A 491 9.55 -1.31 26.94
C GLU A 491 10.19 -2.59 27.48
N TYR A 492 9.81 -3.75 26.94
CA TYR A 492 10.39 -5.06 27.27
C TYR A 492 11.88 -5.11 26.89
N LEU A 493 12.22 -4.75 25.65
CA LEU A 493 13.59 -4.78 25.13
C LEU A 493 14.53 -3.77 25.79
N THR A 494 13.99 -2.65 26.29
CA THR A 494 14.78 -1.66 27.04
C THR A 494 14.85 -1.95 28.54
N GLY A 495 14.25 -3.06 29.00
CA GLY A 495 14.24 -3.48 30.40
C GLY A 495 13.42 -2.56 31.31
N ARG A 496 12.48 -1.80 30.76
CA ARG A 496 11.55 -0.96 31.53
C ARG A 496 10.39 -1.78 32.12
N THR A 497 10.07 -2.92 31.51
CA THR A 497 9.19 -3.95 32.04
C THR A 497 9.87 -5.33 31.93
N GLU A 498 9.55 -6.24 32.85
CA GLU A 498 10.04 -7.63 32.85
C GLU A 498 9.03 -8.60 32.21
N GLU A 499 7.77 -8.18 32.01
CA GLU A 499 6.69 -8.99 31.42
C GLU A 499 5.78 -8.12 30.51
N PHE A 500 5.17 -8.74 29.50
CA PHE A 500 4.12 -8.11 28.69
C PHE A 500 2.77 -8.01 29.45
N PRO A 501 1.88 -7.07 29.06
CA PRO A 501 0.60 -6.88 29.73
C PRO A 501 -0.25 -8.16 29.79
N LYS A 502 -1.05 -8.29 30.85
CA LYS A 502 -1.98 -9.42 31.02
C LYS A 502 -3.15 -9.31 30.04
N GLU A 503 -3.75 -10.45 29.71
CA GLU A 503 -4.94 -10.53 28.86
C GLU A 503 -6.03 -9.63 29.43
N MET A 504 -6.38 -8.60 28.65
CA MET A 504 -7.48 -7.75 28.99
C MET A 504 -8.75 -8.60 28.93
N THR A 505 -9.53 -8.54 29.99
CA THR A 505 -10.91 -9.01 29.94
C THR A 505 -11.64 -8.30 28.79
N LEU A 506 -12.71 -8.90 28.27
CA LEU A 506 -13.53 -8.28 27.23
C LEU A 506 -13.86 -6.82 27.62
N ASP A 507 -14.29 -6.61 28.86
CA ASP A 507 -14.65 -5.29 29.36
C ASP A 507 -13.46 -4.29 29.34
N GLU A 508 -12.26 -4.70 29.73
CA GLU A 508 -11.04 -3.87 29.66
C GLU A 508 -10.67 -3.52 28.22
N ARG A 509 -10.85 -4.45 27.28
CA ARG A 509 -10.64 -4.22 25.84
C ARG A 509 -11.65 -3.22 25.27
N LEU A 510 -12.94 -3.38 25.60
CA LEU A 510 -14.00 -2.51 25.10
C LEU A 510 -13.84 -1.05 25.52
N ILE A 511 -13.24 -0.79 26.69
CA ILE A 511 -13.02 0.58 27.20
C ILE A 511 -11.71 1.23 26.71
N GLN A 512 -10.88 0.52 25.94
CA GLN A 512 -9.70 1.12 25.31
C GLN A 512 -10.06 2.14 24.22
N VAL A 513 -11.28 2.03 23.68
CA VAL A 513 -11.79 2.88 22.61
C VAL A 513 -12.38 4.15 23.20
N VAL A 514 -11.80 5.29 22.86
CA VAL A 514 -12.19 6.62 23.36
C VAL A 514 -12.35 7.59 22.19
N PRO A 515 -13.19 8.65 22.33
CA PRO A 515 -13.32 9.67 21.31
C PRO A 515 -12.01 10.43 21.12
N THR A 516 -11.77 10.86 19.87
CA THR A 516 -10.79 11.93 19.59
C THR A 516 -11.34 13.29 20.02
N GLU A 517 -10.47 14.29 20.19
CA GLU A 517 -10.89 15.65 20.58
C GLU A 517 -11.94 16.25 19.64
N ARG A 518 -11.80 16.05 18.32
CA ARG A 518 -12.79 16.51 17.32
C ARG A 518 -14.15 15.83 17.46
N GLN A 519 -14.18 14.55 17.87
CA GLN A 519 -15.44 13.82 18.11
C GLN A 519 -16.10 14.24 19.42
N VAL A 520 -15.32 14.58 20.45
CA VAL A 520 -15.85 15.21 21.67
C VAL A 520 -16.47 16.55 21.32
N ALA A 521 -15.73 17.41 20.61
CA ALA A 521 -16.20 18.73 20.19
C ALA A 521 -17.44 18.65 19.28
N HIS A 522 -17.61 17.56 18.53
CA HIS A 522 -18.80 17.28 17.74
C HIS A 522 -19.99 16.83 18.60
N GLN A 523 -19.78 15.91 19.55
CA GLN A 523 -20.86 15.50 20.46
C GLN A 523 -21.36 16.67 21.32
N GLU A 524 -20.48 17.59 21.72
CA GLU A 524 -20.81 18.84 22.41
C GLU A 524 -21.70 19.78 21.58
N MET A 525 -21.70 19.65 20.25
CA MET A 525 -22.58 20.46 19.40
C MET A 525 -24.04 20.06 19.52
N GLU A 526 -24.31 18.78 19.81
CA GLU A 526 -25.60 18.14 20.03
C GLU A 526 -26.59 18.22 18.86
N PHE A 527 -26.91 19.44 18.42
CA PHE A 527 -27.98 19.73 17.48
C PHE A 527 -27.55 20.81 16.50
N TYR A 528 -27.61 20.53 15.20
CA TYR A 528 -27.19 21.43 14.13
C TYR A 528 -27.99 21.22 12.83
N ALA A 529 -27.83 22.14 11.89
CA ALA A 529 -28.66 22.23 10.68
C ALA A 529 -27.99 21.63 9.44
N PHE A 530 -28.80 21.08 8.54
CA PHE A 530 -28.43 20.72 7.17
C PHE A 530 -29.21 21.57 6.18
N ILE A 531 -28.58 22.07 5.12
CA ILE A 531 -29.22 22.98 4.16
C ILE A 531 -29.08 22.39 2.76
N HIS A 532 -30.15 21.75 2.27
CA HIS A 532 -30.27 21.40 0.84
C HIS A 532 -30.82 22.59 0.06
N PHE A 533 -29.98 23.13 -0.81
CA PHE A 533 -30.33 24.22 -1.71
C PHE A 533 -29.55 24.10 -3.02
N GLY A 534 -30.20 24.35 -4.16
CA GLY A 534 -29.57 24.12 -5.47
C GLY A 534 -30.58 24.16 -6.61
N VAL A 535 -30.18 23.71 -7.79
CA VAL A 535 -31.06 23.63 -8.97
C VAL A 535 -32.33 22.79 -8.72
N ASN A 536 -32.24 21.79 -7.84
CA ASN A 536 -33.34 20.92 -7.45
C ASN A 536 -34.51 21.68 -6.81
N THR A 537 -34.22 22.76 -6.07
CA THR A 537 -35.24 23.70 -5.54
C THR A 537 -36.03 24.39 -6.65
N PHE A 538 -35.42 24.63 -7.82
CA PHE A 538 -36.04 25.32 -8.95
C PHE A 538 -36.75 24.35 -9.90
N THR A 539 -36.29 23.10 -9.96
CA THR A 539 -36.94 22.05 -10.76
C THR A 539 -38.01 21.28 -10.01
N ASN A 540 -38.18 21.53 -8.71
CA ASN A 540 -39.09 20.79 -7.83
C ASN A 540 -38.78 19.28 -7.76
N ASN A 541 -37.49 18.93 -7.73
CA ASN A 541 -37.00 17.55 -7.63
C ASN A 541 -36.24 17.35 -6.32
N GLU A 542 -36.16 16.12 -5.83
CA GLU A 542 -35.20 15.75 -4.78
C GLU A 542 -33.83 15.45 -5.41
N TRP A 543 -33.82 14.64 -6.47
CA TRP A 543 -32.61 14.32 -7.23
C TRP A 543 -32.66 14.89 -8.65
N GLY A 544 -31.84 15.90 -8.93
CA GLY A 544 -31.58 16.37 -10.29
C GLY A 544 -30.85 15.32 -11.13
N ASN A 545 -30.94 15.44 -12.45
CA ASN A 545 -30.36 14.49 -13.40
C ASN A 545 -29.00 14.89 -13.97
N GLY A 546 -28.50 16.08 -13.64
CA GLY A 546 -27.25 16.65 -14.15
C GLY A 546 -27.40 17.33 -15.51
N GLY A 547 -28.64 17.53 -15.98
CA GLY A 547 -28.97 18.23 -17.23
C GLY A 547 -29.67 19.57 -16.99
N GLU A 548 -29.81 19.99 -15.73
CA GLU A 548 -30.38 21.26 -15.32
C GLU A 548 -29.54 22.42 -15.88
N SER A 549 -30.18 23.43 -16.47
CA SER A 549 -29.47 24.62 -16.96
C SER A 549 -29.21 25.59 -15.81
N GLU A 550 -28.01 26.18 -15.79
CA GLU A 550 -27.62 27.23 -14.84
C GLU A 550 -28.60 28.42 -14.90
N ASP A 551 -29.21 28.70 -16.05
CA ASP A 551 -30.18 29.78 -16.26
C ASP A 551 -31.41 29.71 -15.34
N ILE A 552 -31.75 28.52 -14.83
CA ILE A 552 -32.90 28.36 -13.93
C ILE A 552 -32.60 28.83 -12.51
N PHE A 553 -31.32 28.86 -12.12
CA PHE A 553 -30.91 29.11 -10.74
C PHE A 553 -30.81 30.62 -10.46
N ASN A 554 -31.89 31.19 -9.91
CA ASN A 554 -31.97 32.63 -9.64
C ASN A 554 -32.78 32.98 -8.38
N PRO A 555 -32.27 32.72 -7.16
CA PRO A 555 -32.96 33.12 -5.94
C PRO A 555 -32.97 34.64 -5.75
N THR A 556 -34.14 35.24 -5.91
CA THR A 556 -34.30 36.70 -5.99
C THR A 556 -34.20 37.43 -4.65
N LYS A 557 -34.30 36.71 -3.52
CA LYS A 557 -34.32 37.27 -2.16
C LYS A 557 -33.38 36.53 -1.20
N LEU A 558 -32.36 35.84 -1.70
CA LEU A 558 -31.47 35.03 -0.87
C LEU A 558 -30.88 35.86 0.28
N ASP A 559 -31.08 35.39 1.51
CA ASP A 559 -30.55 35.99 2.74
C ASP A 559 -30.01 34.89 3.68
N ALA A 560 -28.71 34.62 3.59
CA ALA A 560 -28.04 33.64 4.45
C ALA A 560 -28.03 34.06 5.93
N GLU A 561 -28.18 35.35 6.25
CA GLU A 561 -28.33 35.79 7.64
C GLU A 561 -29.70 35.41 8.22
N GLN A 562 -30.75 35.37 7.40
CA GLN A 562 -32.06 34.86 7.80
C GLN A 562 -31.97 33.38 8.16
N TRP A 563 -31.22 32.59 7.39
CA TRP A 563 -30.97 31.17 7.68
C TRP A 563 -30.27 31.01 9.03
N ALA A 564 -29.12 31.68 9.22
CA ALA A 564 -28.34 31.58 10.45
C ALA A 564 -29.13 32.02 11.70
N LYS A 565 -29.98 33.04 11.60
CA LYS A 565 -30.86 33.47 12.71
C LYS A 565 -31.91 32.42 13.07
N ALA A 566 -32.53 31.80 12.06
CA ALA A 566 -33.56 30.78 12.26
C ALA A 566 -32.95 29.49 12.85
N VAL A 567 -31.79 29.05 12.35
CA VAL A 567 -31.00 27.95 12.93
C VAL A 567 -30.70 28.25 14.40
N LYS A 568 -30.18 29.44 14.69
CA LYS A 568 -29.87 29.87 16.06
C LYS A 568 -31.09 29.92 16.98
N SER A 569 -32.28 30.28 16.47
CA SER A 569 -33.49 30.39 17.32
C SER A 569 -33.93 29.04 17.88
N ALA A 570 -33.69 27.95 17.14
CA ALA A 570 -33.90 26.57 17.58
C ALA A 570 -32.86 26.07 18.59
N GLY A 571 -31.76 26.81 18.80
CA GLY A 571 -30.64 26.39 19.67
C GLY A 571 -29.58 25.56 18.95
N MET A 572 -29.63 25.47 17.63
CA MET A 572 -28.62 24.76 16.84
C MET A 572 -27.26 25.47 16.88
N THR A 573 -26.18 24.69 16.84
CA THR A 573 -24.81 25.18 17.02
C THR A 573 -23.97 25.21 15.73
N GLY A 574 -24.44 24.52 14.67
CA GLY A 574 -23.76 24.40 13.38
C GLY A 574 -24.73 24.42 12.20
N MET A 575 -24.20 24.59 10.99
CA MET A 575 -24.93 24.52 9.74
C MET A 575 -24.04 23.95 8.63
N ILE A 576 -24.46 22.82 8.07
CA ILE A 576 -23.80 22.14 6.93
C ILE A 576 -24.57 22.49 5.65
N LEU A 577 -23.87 22.98 4.63
CA LEU A 577 -24.47 23.38 3.35
C LEU A 577 -24.15 22.35 2.26
N THR A 578 -25.14 21.97 1.46
CA THR A 578 -24.93 21.24 0.20
C THR A 578 -24.23 22.12 -0.83
N CYS A 579 -22.90 22.19 -0.76
CA CYS A 579 -22.09 22.99 -1.66
C CYS A 579 -22.20 22.47 -3.10
N LYS A 580 -22.32 21.14 -3.25
CA LYS A 580 -22.68 20.43 -4.48
C LYS A 580 -23.52 19.21 -4.11
N HIS A 581 -24.68 19.04 -4.75
CA HIS A 581 -25.52 17.84 -4.63
C HIS A 581 -25.29 16.88 -5.81
N HIS A 582 -26.01 15.75 -5.89
CA HIS A 582 -25.81 14.71 -6.91
C HIS A 582 -25.92 15.22 -8.35
N ASP A 583 -26.74 16.25 -8.60
CA ASP A 583 -26.87 16.90 -9.90
C ASP A 583 -25.57 17.54 -10.39
N GLY A 584 -24.61 17.83 -9.49
CA GLY A 584 -23.29 18.35 -9.84
C GLY A 584 -23.18 19.87 -9.90
N PHE A 585 -24.28 20.62 -9.72
CA PHE A 585 -24.24 22.09 -9.72
C PHE A 585 -23.56 22.62 -8.45
N CYS A 586 -22.51 23.43 -8.64
CA CYS A 586 -21.71 23.95 -7.53
C CYS A 586 -22.17 25.35 -7.07
N LEU A 587 -22.35 25.54 -5.77
CA LEU A 587 -22.84 26.80 -5.17
C LEU A 587 -21.77 27.87 -4.90
N TRP A 588 -20.56 27.70 -5.42
CA TRP A 588 -19.45 28.64 -5.27
C TRP A 588 -18.70 28.87 -6.58
N ASP A 589 -17.80 29.86 -6.58
CA ASP A 589 -16.91 30.17 -7.70
C ASP A 589 -15.78 29.13 -7.79
N THR A 590 -16.11 27.94 -8.30
CA THR A 590 -15.12 26.87 -8.53
C THR A 590 -14.48 27.00 -9.91
N LYS A 591 -13.15 26.81 -9.99
CA LYS A 591 -12.44 26.79 -11.27
C LYS A 591 -12.49 25.42 -11.97
N TYR A 592 -13.06 24.41 -11.33
CA TYR A 592 -12.99 23.01 -11.77
C TYR A 592 -14.15 22.59 -12.69
N THR A 593 -15.23 23.37 -12.77
CA THR A 593 -16.36 23.17 -13.67
C THR A 593 -17.07 24.49 -13.96
N ASP A 594 -17.57 24.66 -15.18
CA ASP A 594 -18.45 25.78 -15.54
C ASP A 594 -19.88 25.60 -15.00
N HIS A 595 -20.24 24.40 -14.52
CA HIS A 595 -21.55 24.12 -13.94
C HIS A 595 -21.64 24.58 -12.48
N ASN A 596 -21.60 25.91 -12.31
CA ASN A 596 -21.57 26.55 -11.01
C ASN A 596 -22.37 27.86 -11.00
N VAL A 597 -22.65 28.37 -9.79
CA VAL A 597 -23.48 29.55 -9.54
C VAL A 597 -23.02 30.83 -10.24
N MET A 598 -21.74 30.96 -10.59
CA MET A 598 -21.23 32.14 -11.28
C MET A 598 -21.71 32.23 -12.72
N ASN A 599 -22.11 31.11 -13.32
CA ASN A 599 -22.71 31.04 -14.64
C ASN A 599 -24.25 31.05 -14.62
N SER A 600 -24.85 31.32 -13.46
CA SER A 600 -26.30 31.50 -13.32
C SER A 600 -26.68 32.99 -13.28
N PRO A 601 -27.97 33.34 -13.47
CA PRO A 601 -28.44 34.72 -13.31
C PRO A 601 -28.24 35.30 -11.90
N TYR A 602 -28.04 34.46 -10.88
CA TYR A 602 -27.72 34.89 -9.51
C TYR A 602 -26.28 35.38 -9.39
N GLY A 603 -25.33 34.66 -9.99
CA GLY A 603 -23.96 35.11 -10.23
C GLY A 603 -23.15 35.48 -8.98
N LYS A 604 -23.44 34.86 -7.83
CA LYS A 604 -22.75 35.13 -6.55
C LYS A 604 -22.50 33.85 -5.79
N ASP A 605 -21.34 33.79 -5.14
CA ASP A 605 -20.94 32.70 -4.25
C ASP A 605 -21.86 32.60 -3.02
N ILE A 606 -22.58 31.48 -2.89
CA ILE A 606 -23.49 31.21 -1.78
C ILE A 606 -22.74 30.61 -0.60
N VAL A 607 -21.74 29.74 -0.85
CA VAL A 607 -20.90 29.15 0.20
C VAL A 607 -20.23 30.25 1.03
N LYS A 608 -19.76 31.33 0.39
CA LYS A 608 -19.22 32.50 1.09
C LYS A 608 -20.25 33.25 1.92
N GLN A 609 -21.45 33.45 1.39
CA GLN A 609 -22.52 34.15 2.12
C GLN A 609 -22.96 33.37 3.37
N VAL A 610 -23.05 32.04 3.24
CA VAL A 610 -23.45 31.15 4.34
C VAL A 610 -22.35 31.05 5.40
N SER A 611 -21.10 30.82 5.00
CA SER A 611 -19.97 30.78 5.95
C SER A 611 -19.77 32.10 6.71
N ASP A 612 -19.96 33.25 6.05
CA ASP A 612 -19.90 34.55 6.70
C ASP A 612 -21.07 34.79 7.66
N ALA A 613 -22.29 34.38 7.29
CA ALA A 613 -23.44 34.44 8.18
C ALA A 613 -23.24 33.53 9.41
N CYS A 614 -22.76 32.30 9.22
CA CYS A 614 -22.38 31.38 10.28
C CYS A 614 -21.42 32.06 11.28
N ARG A 615 -20.30 32.59 10.79
CA ARG A 615 -19.32 33.30 11.61
C ARG A 615 -19.93 34.49 12.36
N LYS A 616 -20.77 35.29 11.69
CA LYS A 616 -21.43 36.47 12.29
C LYS A 616 -22.37 36.10 13.43
N TYR A 617 -23.08 34.98 13.33
CA TYR A 617 -24.08 34.57 14.31
C TYR A 617 -23.56 33.52 15.32
N GLY A 618 -22.31 33.11 15.22
CA GLY A 618 -21.71 32.11 16.12
C GLY A 618 -22.24 30.70 15.88
N ILE A 619 -22.50 30.36 14.62
CA ILE A 619 -22.88 29.04 14.14
C ILE A 619 -21.65 28.46 13.43
N LYS A 620 -21.24 27.23 13.76
CA LYS A 620 -20.14 26.56 13.06
C LYS A 620 -20.55 26.22 11.62
N PHE A 621 -19.61 26.25 10.68
CA PHE A 621 -19.87 26.00 9.27
C PHE A 621 -19.33 24.63 8.84
N GLY A 622 -20.15 23.85 8.14
CA GLY A 622 -19.78 22.56 7.57
C GLY A 622 -20.12 22.49 6.08
N VAL A 623 -19.52 21.54 5.37
CA VAL A 623 -19.71 21.38 3.93
C VAL A 623 -20.18 19.98 3.59
N TYR A 624 -21.20 19.89 2.73
CA TYR A 624 -21.55 18.66 2.03
C TYR A 624 -21.08 18.79 0.58
N LEU A 625 -20.35 17.78 0.12
CA LEU A 625 -19.88 17.69 -1.26
C LEU A 625 -20.17 16.27 -1.76
N SER A 626 -21.23 16.13 -2.55
CA SER A 626 -21.66 14.83 -3.08
C SER A 626 -20.53 14.10 -3.83
N PRO A 627 -20.13 12.89 -3.39
CA PRO A 627 -19.22 12.04 -4.14
C PRO A 627 -19.80 11.64 -5.50
N TRP A 628 -21.09 11.25 -5.54
CA TRP A 628 -21.81 10.99 -6.79
C TRP A 628 -22.04 12.29 -7.56
N ASP A 629 -21.75 12.31 -8.86
CA ASP A 629 -21.90 13.49 -9.71
C ASP A 629 -22.50 13.09 -11.07
N ARG A 630 -23.69 13.60 -11.35
CA ARG A 630 -24.47 13.27 -12.55
C ARG A 630 -24.17 14.20 -13.72
N PHE A 631 -23.53 15.34 -13.49
CA PHE A 631 -23.15 16.29 -14.53
C PHE A 631 -21.75 15.99 -15.09
N ASN A 632 -20.77 15.77 -14.21
CA ASN A 632 -19.37 15.79 -14.61
C ASN A 632 -19.02 14.57 -15.49
N PRO A 633 -18.50 14.77 -16.71
CA PRO A 633 -18.17 13.67 -17.61
C PRO A 633 -17.04 12.77 -17.09
N LYS A 634 -16.21 13.26 -16.15
CA LYS A 634 -15.15 12.47 -15.51
C LYS A 634 -15.69 11.46 -14.51
N TYR A 635 -16.93 11.60 -14.02
CA TYR A 635 -17.47 10.64 -13.07
C TYR A 635 -17.43 9.21 -13.66
N GLY A 636 -16.80 8.27 -12.95
CA GLY A 636 -16.55 6.89 -13.39
C GLY A 636 -15.20 6.64 -14.09
N THR A 637 -14.29 7.62 -14.12
CA THR A 637 -12.96 7.51 -14.75
C THR A 637 -11.83 7.22 -13.74
N GLY A 638 -12.15 6.98 -12.47
CA GLY A 638 -11.15 6.76 -11.42
C GLY A 638 -10.41 8.06 -11.10
N LYS A 639 -9.08 8.04 -11.24
CA LYS A 639 -8.18 9.11 -10.81
C LYS A 639 -8.56 10.51 -11.32
N GLU A 640 -9.06 10.64 -12.56
CA GLU A 640 -9.36 11.95 -13.13
C GLU A 640 -10.54 12.65 -12.43
N TYR A 641 -11.52 11.87 -11.96
CA TYR A 641 -12.59 12.38 -11.12
C TYR A 641 -12.09 12.66 -9.71
N ASP A 642 -11.24 11.81 -9.15
CA ASP A 642 -10.67 12.03 -7.81
C ASP A 642 -9.81 13.31 -7.77
N ASP A 643 -9.05 13.60 -8.83
CA ASP A 643 -8.30 14.86 -8.96
C ASP A 643 -9.23 16.09 -9.03
N TYR A 644 -10.37 15.97 -9.71
CA TYR A 644 -11.41 17.00 -9.75
C TYR A 644 -12.03 17.21 -8.36
N PHE A 645 -12.40 16.12 -7.68
CA PHE A 645 -13.03 16.14 -6.36
C PHE A 645 -12.09 16.73 -5.29
N VAL A 646 -10.82 16.30 -5.26
CA VAL A 646 -9.78 16.85 -4.38
C VAL A 646 -9.55 18.33 -4.65
N GLY A 647 -9.62 18.76 -5.92
CA GLY A 647 -9.56 20.17 -6.28
C GLY A 647 -10.67 21.00 -5.63
N GLN A 648 -11.91 20.52 -5.71
CA GLN A 648 -13.08 21.18 -5.09
C GLN A 648 -13.00 21.16 -3.55
N LEU A 649 -12.61 20.03 -2.95
CA LEU A 649 -12.36 19.93 -1.52
C LEU A 649 -11.33 20.97 -1.06
N THR A 650 -10.22 21.10 -1.79
CA THR A 650 -9.17 22.07 -1.45
C THR A 650 -9.73 23.50 -1.47
N GLU A 651 -10.56 23.87 -2.45
CA GLU A 651 -11.20 25.19 -2.48
C GLU A 651 -12.12 25.42 -1.28
N LEU A 652 -12.96 24.43 -0.94
CA LEU A 652 -13.91 24.52 0.17
C LEU A 652 -13.23 24.59 1.54
N LEU A 653 -12.08 23.93 1.70
CA LEU A 653 -11.38 23.83 2.98
C LEU A 653 -10.33 24.93 3.20
N THR A 654 -10.07 25.77 2.19
CA THR A 654 -9.09 26.87 2.28
C THR A 654 -9.69 28.27 2.21
N ASN A 655 -10.85 28.44 1.57
CA ASN A 655 -11.38 29.78 1.25
C ASN A 655 -12.52 30.26 2.15
N TYR A 656 -13.14 29.38 2.95
CA TYR A 656 -14.38 29.70 3.69
C TYR A 656 -14.22 29.79 5.22
N GLY A 657 -12.99 29.67 5.71
CA GLY A 657 -12.66 29.67 7.14
C GLY A 657 -12.76 28.28 7.75
N ASP A 658 -12.91 28.22 9.08
CA ASP A 658 -12.92 26.95 9.81
C ASP A 658 -14.16 26.11 9.44
N VAL A 659 -13.91 24.84 9.11
CA VAL A 659 -14.93 23.85 8.78
C VAL A 659 -14.99 22.84 9.93
N PHE A 660 -16.15 22.67 10.55
CA PHE A 660 -16.30 21.70 11.66
C PHE A 660 -16.59 20.28 11.17
N GLU A 661 -17.14 20.15 9.97
CA GLU A 661 -17.57 18.88 9.41
C GLU A 661 -17.61 18.89 7.88
N VAL A 662 -17.14 17.78 7.29
CA VAL A 662 -17.22 17.46 5.87
C VAL A 662 -18.07 16.20 5.70
N TRP A 663 -19.18 16.33 4.98
CA TRP A 663 -20.18 15.27 4.84
C TRP A 663 -20.10 14.61 3.47
N PHE A 664 -19.81 13.31 3.43
CA PHE A 664 -19.70 12.53 2.20
C PHE A 664 -20.82 11.50 2.09
N ASP A 665 -21.72 11.74 1.14
CA ASP A 665 -22.86 10.86 0.89
C ASP A 665 -22.45 9.49 0.36
N GLY A 666 -23.19 8.47 0.79
CA GLY A 666 -23.14 7.12 0.24
C GLY A 666 -24.18 6.88 -0.86
N ALA A 667 -25.14 7.78 -1.06
CA ALA A 667 -26.19 7.60 -2.06
C ALA A 667 -25.65 7.59 -3.50
N CYS A 668 -26.11 6.61 -4.30
CA CYS A 668 -25.71 6.46 -5.70
C CYS A 668 -26.82 5.79 -6.52
N GLY A 669 -27.37 6.51 -7.49
CA GLY A 669 -28.49 6.07 -8.32
C GLY A 669 -28.14 5.59 -9.74
N GLU A 670 -26.88 5.27 -10.02
CA GLU A 670 -26.43 4.75 -11.33
C GLU A 670 -26.97 3.33 -11.62
N GLY A 671 -27.28 2.56 -10.57
CA GLY A 671 -27.73 1.18 -10.67
C GLY A 671 -26.62 0.20 -11.10
N PRO A 672 -26.95 -1.09 -11.29
CA PRO A 672 -25.94 -2.14 -11.50
C PRO A 672 -25.17 -2.06 -12.83
N TYR A 673 -25.64 -1.24 -13.78
CA TYR A 673 -25.03 -1.08 -15.11
C TYR A 673 -24.65 0.38 -15.43
N GLY A 674 -24.81 1.30 -14.48
CA GLY A 674 -24.42 2.69 -14.66
C GLY A 674 -22.92 2.90 -14.42
N LYS A 675 -22.51 4.16 -14.39
CA LYS A 675 -21.12 4.54 -14.12
C LYS A 675 -20.74 4.11 -12.70
N LYS A 676 -19.52 3.60 -12.54
CA LYS A 676 -18.96 3.24 -11.24
C LYS A 676 -17.68 4.02 -10.99
N GLN A 677 -17.71 4.90 -10.00
CA GLN A 677 -16.51 5.58 -9.50
C GLN A 677 -16.00 4.81 -8.29
N TYR A 678 -14.72 4.42 -8.32
CA TYR A 678 -14.02 3.92 -7.15
C TYR A 678 -13.28 5.10 -6.53
N TYR A 679 -13.84 5.66 -5.46
CA TYR A 679 -13.31 6.86 -4.83
C TYR A 679 -12.03 6.56 -4.06
N ASP A 680 -11.03 7.42 -4.22
CA ASP A 680 -9.83 7.43 -3.38
C ASP A 680 -10.12 8.16 -2.05
N PHE A 681 -10.96 7.54 -1.21
CA PHE A 681 -11.39 8.12 0.06
C PHE A 681 -10.23 8.42 1.01
N ASP A 682 -9.19 7.57 1.03
CA ASP A 682 -8.00 7.80 1.87
C ASP A 682 -7.32 9.12 1.49
N ARG A 683 -7.15 9.39 0.18
CA ARG A 683 -6.66 10.69 -0.30
C ARG A 683 -7.57 11.85 0.08
N TYR A 684 -8.90 11.66 0.06
CA TYR A 684 -9.84 12.71 0.48
C TYR A 684 -9.69 13.03 1.96
N TYR A 685 -9.55 11.99 2.80
CA TYR A 685 -9.32 12.14 4.23
C TYR A 685 -7.99 12.83 4.51
N GLU A 686 -6.91 12.47 3.83
CA GLU A 686 -5.59 13.11 3.96
C GLU A 686 -5.66 14.61 3.69
N VAL A 687 -6.34 15.01 2.61
CA VAL A 687 -6.54 16.43 2.25
C VAL A 687 -7.32 17.17 3.35
N ILE A 688 -8.39 16.57 3.88
CA ILE A 688 -9.15 17.18 4.98
C ILE A 688 -8.28 17.31 6.23
N ARG A 689 -7.52 16.27 6.58
CA ARG A 689 -6.65 16.30 7.76
C ARG A 689 -5.53 17.31 7.64
N GLU A 690 -5.00 17.54 6.44
CA GLU A 690 -3.98 18.57 6.20
C GLU A 690 -4.56 19.98 6.33
N LEU A 691 -5.73 20.22 5.74
CA LEU A 691 -6.28 21.57 5.62
C LEU A 691 -7.16 21.99 6.80
N GLN A 692 -7.89 21.05 7.39
CA GLN A 692 -8.86 21.24 8.47
C GLN A 692 -8.79 20.06 9.47
N PRO A 693 -7.68 19.91 10.24
CA PRO A 693 -7.44 18.76 11.11
C PRO A 693 -8.48 18.56 12.22
N ASP A 694 -9.24 19.60 12.55
CA ASP A 694 -10.29 19.60 13.58
C ASP A 694 -11.68 19.30 12.99
N ALA A 695 -11.82 19.22 11.66
CA ALA A 695 -13.06 18.84 11.00
C ALA A 695 -13.34 17.35 11.20
N ASN A 696 -14.61 17.02 11.50
CA ASN A 696 -15.10 15.66 11.44
C ASN A 696 -15.44 15.29 9.99
N ILE A 697 -15.25 14.02 9.63
CA ILE A 697 -15.62 13.47 8.33
C ILE A 697 -16.73 12.45 8.56
N SER A 698 -17.89 12.72 7.95
CA SER A 698 -19.15 12.07 8.28
C SER A 698 -19.70 11.21 7.16
N CYS A 699 -20.51 10.21 7.54
CA CYS A 699 -21.10 9.22 6.64
C CYS A 699 -20.02 8.35 5.98
N CYS A 700 -19.66 8.58 4.72
CA CYS A 700 -18.49 7.95 4.08
C CYS A 700 -17.18 8.56 4.61
N GLY A 701 -16.96 8.48 5.91
CA GLY A 701 -15.85 9.06 6.65
C GLY A 701 -15.60 8.35 7.98
N PRO A 702 -14.40 8.50 8.57
CA PRO A 702 -14.03 7.74 9.78
C PRO A 702 -14.50 8.33 11.11
N ASP A 703 -15.02 9.56 11.17
CA ASP A 703 -15.23 10.25 12.45
C ASP A 703 -16.66 10.17 12.98
N VAL A 704 -17.66 10.29 12.12
CA VAL A 704 -19.08 10.32 12.51
C VAL A 704 -19.92 9.43 11.60
N ARG A 705 -20.72 8.56 12.22
CA ARG A 705 -21.46 7.51 11.53
C ARG A 705 -22.87 7.96 11.19
N TRP A 706 -23.30 7.68 9.97
CA TRP A 706 -24.73 7.77 9.63
C TRP A 706 -25.57 6.81 10.49
N CYS A 707 -26.68 7.28 11.08
CA CYS A 707 -27.49 6.45 11.97
C CYS A 707 -28.15 5.24 11.28
N GLY A 708 -28.20 5.23 9.94
CA GLY A 708 -28.73 4.14 9.13
C GLY A 708 -30.18 4.35 8.66
N ASN A 709 -30.74 5.55 8.81
CA ASN A 709 -32.03 5.94 8.23
C ASN A 709 -32.10 7.47 8.09
N GLU A 710 -33.14 7.95 7.41
CA GLU A 710 -33.38 9.39 7.19
C GLU A 710 -34.68 9.89 7.82
N GLY A 711 -35.41 9.00 8.52
CA GLY A 711 -36.68 9.29 9.17
C GLY A 711 -36.53 9.87 10.58
N GLY A 712 -35.31 9.99 11.10
CA GLY A 712 -35.05 10.41 12.48
C GLY A 712 -35.34 9.30 13.50
N PHE A 713 -35.33 8.03 13.08
CA PHE A 713 -35.43 6.89 13.99
C PHE A 713 -34.09 6.63 14.66
N THR A 714 -34.15 6.16 15.91
CA THR A 714 -32.97 6.00 16.77
C THR A 714 -32.94 4.60 17.37
N ARG A 715 -31.73 4.13 17.72
CA ARG A 715 -31.58 2.87 18.47
C ARG A 715 -31.99 3.10 19.92
N SER A 716 -32.55 2.05 20.54
CA SER A 716 -32.74 2.03 22.00
C SER A 716 -31.40 2.01 22.75
N SER A 717 -30.40 1.32 22.17
CA SER A 717 -29.03 1.22 22.65
C SER A 717 -28.06 1.78 21.60
N GLU A 718 -27.81 3.08 21.61
CA GLU A 718 -26.84 3.68 20.70
C GLU A 718 -25.43 3.62 21.31
N TRP A 719 -24.56 2.90 20.63
CA TRP A 719 -23.18 2.65 21.01
C TRP A 719 -22.26 3.50 20.14
N SER A 720 -21.35 4.24 20.77
CA SER A 720 -20.27 4.94 20.08
C SER A 720 -19.06 4.02 19.89
N VAL A 721 -18.88 3.02 20.74
CA VAL A 721 -17.90 1.94 20.52
C VAL A 721 -18.55 0.85 19.68
N VAL A 722 -18.13 0.73 18.42
CA VAL A 722 -18.70 -0.20 17.42
C VAL A 722 -17.58 -0.90 16.65
N PRO A 723 -17.87 -1.97 15.89
CA PRO A 723 -16.87 -2.62 15.03
C PRO A 723 -16.33 -1.65 13.98
N GLU A 724 -15.03 -1.66 13.75
CA GLU A 724 -14.37 -0.80 12.77
C GLU A 724 -14.89 -1.04 11.36
N ARG A 725 -15.30 -2.27 11.03
CA ARG A 725 -15.93 -2.58 9.74
C ARG A 725 -17.19 -1.75 9.43
N THR A 726 -17.82 -1.13 10.42
CA THR A 726 -18.95 -0.21 10.22
C THR A 726 -18.58 1.08 9.50
N ARG A 727 -17.29 1.44 9.42
CA ARG A 727 -16.78 2.61 8.66
C ARG A 727 -16.46 2.32 7.19
N LYS A 728 -16.61 1.06 6.74
CA LYS A 728 -16.30 0.68 5.36
C LYS A 728 -17.26 1.37 4.40
N THR A 729 -16.72 2.22 3.53
CA THR A 729 -17.49 3.06 2.63
C THR A 729 -18.35 2.26 1.67
N GLU A 730 -17.92 1.06 1.24
CA GLU A 730 -18.70 0.20 0.36
C GLU A 730 -19.97 -0.32 1.05
N ILE A 731 -19.90 -0.64 2.35
CA ILE A 731 -21.05 -1.08 3.14
C ILE A 731 -21.99 0.10 3.39
N ILE A 732 -21.43 1.29 3.59
CA ILE A 732 -22.23 2.52 3.78
C ILE A 732 -22.97 2.84 2.48
N GLU A 733 -22.29 2.82 1.33
CA GLU A 733 -22.88 3.00 0.01
C GLU A 733 -24.00 1.98 -0.25
N GLU A 734 -23.74 0.69 -0.03
CA GLU A 734 -24.74 -0.38 -0.23
C GLU A 734 -26.00 -0.19 0.62
N ASN A 735 -25.85 0.35 1.83
CA ASN A 735 -26.97 0.61 2.73
C ASN A 735 -27.62 2.00 2.52
N SER A 736 -27.04 2.84 1.67
CA SER A 736 -27.50 4.19 1.36
C SER A 736 -28.59 4.19 0.28
N GLN A 737 -29.12 5.37 -0.05
CA GLN A 737 -30.23 5.49 -0.99
C GLN A 737 -29.75 5.23 -2.42
N HIS A 738 -30.45 4.35 -3.15
CA HIS A 738 -30.17 4.05 -4.56
C HIS A 738 -31.26 4.54 -5.53
N ASN A 739 -32.41 4.96 -5.01
CA ASN A 739 -33.50 5.55 -5.79
C ASN A 739 -34.15 6.67 -4.99
N ASP A 740 -34.60 7.71 -5.67
CA ASP A 740 -35.41 8.78 -5.07
C ASP A 740 -36.81 8.25 -4.73
N ASP A 741 -36.93 7.63 -3.56
CA ASP A 741 -38.19 7.09 -3.05
C ASP A 741 -38.43 7.51 -1.59
N SER A 742 -39.72 7.73 -1.28
CA SER A 742 -40.14 8.15 0.06
C SER A 742 -40.06 7.01 1.08
N GLU A 743 -40.09 5.76 0.63
CA GLU A 743 -40.03 4.59 1.52
C GLU A 743 -38.68 4.52 2.24
N PHE A 744 -37.58 4.81 1.52
CA PHE A 744 -36.24 4.91 2.07
C PHE A 744 -36.12 6.06 3.06
N ARG A 745 -36.65 7.24 2.70
CA ARG A 745 -36.65 8.42 3.59
C ARG A 745 -37.40 8.18 4.90
N GLU A 746 -38.41 7.31 4.88
CA GLU A 746 -39.22 6.94 6.05
C GLU A 746 -38.80 5.58 6.66
N ARG A 747 -37.69 5.00 6.22
CA ARG A 747 -37.27 3.66 6.66
C ARG A 747 -36.93 3.66 8.14
N HIS A 748 -37.28 2.56 8.80
CA HIS A 748 -36.85 2.31 10.17
C HIS A 748 -35.52 1.58 10.20
N ILE A 749 -34.82 1.64 11.33
CA ILE A 749 -33.59 0.86 11.55
C ILE A 749 -33.93 -0.63 11.46
N SER A 750 -33.16 -1.38 10.69
CA SER A 750 -33.35 -2.82 10.52
C SER A 750 -33.11 -3.57 11.85
N ALA A 751 -33.69 -4.76 11.98
CA ALA A 751 -33.46 -5.59 13.17
C ALA A 751 -31.98 -5.97 13.33
N SER A 752 -31.28 -6.25 12.23
CA SER A 752 -29.85 -6.59 12.23
C SER A 752 -28.96 -5.41 12.60
N ASP A 753 -29.40 -4.18 12.36
CA ASP A 753 -28.62 -2.97 12.70
C ASP A 753 -29.05 -2.35 14.02
N SER A 754 -29.95 -2.98 14.77
CA SER A 754 -30.49 -2.44 16.02
C SER A 754 -29.53 -2.52 17.21
N ASP A 755 -28.57 -3.46 17.17
CA ASP A 755 -27.50 -3.63 18.16
C ASP A 755 -26.14 -3.68 17.47
N LEU A 756 -25.36 -2.62 17.64
CA LEU A 756 -24.03 -2.49 17.04
C LEU A 756 -22.90 -2.67 18.05
N GLY A 757 -23.18 -2.76 19.36
CA GLY A 757 -22.15 -2.54 20.37
C GLY A 757 -22.33 -3.25 21.71
N SER A 758 -23.30 -4.15 21.84
CA SER A 758 -23.40 -5.01 23.03
C SER A 758 -22.19 -5.93 23.18
N ARG A 759 -21.93 -6.42 24.39
CA ARG A 759 -20.88 -7.43 24.64
C ARG A 759 -20.98 -8.63 23.69
N GLY A 760 -22.20 -9.10 23.43
CA GLY A 760 -22.42 -10.22 22.51
C GLY A 760 -22.04 -9.87 21.07
N GLN A 761 -22.39 -8.67 20.62
CA GLN A 761 -22.04 -8.18 19.28
C GLN A 761 -20.54 -7.93 19.12
N LEU A 762 -19.85 -7.51 20.19
CA LEU A 762 -18.42 -7.13 20.14
C LEU A 762 -17.46 -8.24 20.58
N ALA A 763 -17.95 -9.36 21.12
CA ALA A 763 -17.11 -10.41 21.71
C ALA A 763 -16.01 -10.90 20.75
N ASP A 764 -16.40 -11.18 19.50
CA ASP A 764 -15.51 -11.71 18.46
C ASP A 764 -14.99 -10.63 17.50
N GLU A 765 -15.40 -9.37 17.67
CA GLU A 765 -14.97 -8.25 16.85
C GLU A 765 -13.57 -7.81 17.29
N ARG A 766 -12.59 -8.01 16.42
CA ARG A 766 -11.18 -7.67 16.71
C ARG A 766 -10.96 -6.16 16.69
N ASP A 767 -11.50 -5.54 15.65
CA ASP A 767 -11.31 -4.13 15.40
C ASP A 767 -12.49 -3.29 15.85
N LEU A 768 -12.25 -2.42 16.82
CA LEU A 768 -13.24 -1.46 17.34
C LEU A 768 -12.79 -0.03 17.08
N ILE A 769 -13.76 0.87 16.95
CA ILE A 769 -13.57 2.30 16.73
C ILE A 769 -14.58 3.10 17.55
N TRP A 770 -14.21 4.31 17.96
CA TRP A 770 -15.18 5.30 18.44
C TRP A 770 -15.81 5.96 17.22
N PHE A 771 -17.05 5.62 16.90
CA PHE A 771 -17.75 6.07 15.70
C PHE A 771 -19.20 6.43 16.06
N PRO A 772 -19.41 7.61 16.67
CA PRO A 772 -20.69 8.04 17.20
C PRO A 772 -21.71 8.28 16.08
N ALA A 773 -22.98 8.05 16.40
CA ALA A 773 -24.07 8.23 15.44
C ALA A 773 -24.46 9.71 15.29
N GLU A 774 -24.72 10.10 14.05
CA GLU A 774 -25.45 11.30 13.68
C GLU A 774 -26.82 10.89 13.13
N VAL A 775 -27.88 11.40 13.76
CA VAL A 775 -29.26 11.17 13.32
C VAL A 775 -29.66 12.31 12.40
N ASN A 776 -29.85 12.01 11.12
CA ASN A 776 -30.29 12.98 10.13
C ASN A 776 -31.78 12.80 9.77
N THR A 777 -32.50 13.91 9.61
CA THR A 777 -33.83 13.92 8.99
C THR A 777 -34.16 15.32 8.49
N SER A 778 -35.13 15.44 7.58
CA SER A 778 -35.64 16.74 7.14
C SER A 778 -36.78 17.25 8.03
N ILE A 779 -36.92 18.57 8.15
CA ILE A 779 -38.10 19.20 8.76
C ILE A 779 -39.36 18.96 7.90
N ARG A 780 -39.18 18.59 6.64
CA ARG A 780 -40.22 18.27 5.65
C ARG A 780 -40.15 16.79 5.25
N PRO A 781 -41.07 16.29 4.40
CA PRO A 781 -40.92 14.98 3.78
C PRO A 781 -39.71 14.88 2.83
N GLY A 782 -39.46 15.90 2.00
CA GLY A 782 -38.28 16.00 1.13
C GLY A 782 -37.09 16.70 1.78
N TRP A 783 -35.90 16.49 1.22
CA TRP A 783 -34.67 17.20 1.55
C TRP A 783 -34.65 18.59 0.92
N PHE A 784 -35.04 18.75 -0.35
CA PHE A 784 -35.19 20.05 -1.00
C PHE A 784 -36.56 20.66 -0.71
N TRP A 785 -36.71 21.96 -0.99
CA TRP A 785 -37.99 22.63 -0.77
C TRP A 785 -38.95 22.34 -1.91
N HIS A 786 -40.13 21.84 -1.54
CA HIS A 786 -41.28 21.68 -2.42
C HIS A 786 -42.44 22.57 -1.94
N PRO A 787 -43.10 23.35 -2.82
CA PRO A 787 -44.24 24.16 -2.43
C PRO A 787 -45.41 23.32 -1.91
N GLU A 788 -45.57 22.08 -2.40
CA GLU A 788 -46.58 21.13 -1.94
C GLU A 788 -46.40 20.68 -0.48
N GLU A 789 -45.21 20.90 0.09
CA GLU A 789 -44.85 20.49 1.45
C GLU A 789 -44.94 21.64 2.46
N ASN A 790 -45.34 22.85 2.05
CA ASN A 790 -45.42 24.02 2.95
C ASN A 790 -46.31 23.81 4.17
N ASP A 791 -47.34 22.98 4.05
CA ASP A 791 -48.24 22.60 5.14
C ASP A 791 -47.89 21.23 5.75
N ARG A 792 -46.73 20.66 5.40
CA ARG A 792 -46.22 19.35 5.85
C ARG A 792 -44.92 19.46 6.65
N VAL A 793 -44.66 20.62 7.24
CA VAL A 793 -43.56 20.85 8.19
C VAL A 793 -43.84 20.03 9.45
N LYS A 794 -42.84 19.26 9.93
CA LYS A 794 -42.92 18.49 11.18
C LYS A 794 -43.30 19.42 12.35
N SER A 795 -44.14 18.94 13.25
CA SER A 795 -44.56 19.71 14.43
C SER A 795 -43.44 19.83 15.46
N VAL A 796 -43.58 20.79 16.38
CA VAL A 796 -42.64 20.97 17.49
C VAL A 796 -42.52 19.71 18.34
N GLU A 797 -43.64 19.03 18.60
CA GLU A 797 -43.66 17.79 19.39
C GLU A 797 -42.90 16.66 18.68
N GLN A 798 -43.04 16.54 17.36
CA GLN A 798 -42.30 15.55 16.58
C GLN A 798 -40.79 15.82 16.62
N LEU A 799 -40.37 17.07 16.44
CA LEU A 799 -38.96 17.44 16.45
C LEU A 799 -38.35 17.35 17.86
N ALA A 800 -39.12 17.72 18.89
CA ALA A 800 -38.73 17.55 20.28
C ALA A 800 -38.56 16.06 20.63
N ASP A 801 -39.48 15.20 20.20
CA ASP A 801 -39.35 13.75 20.38
C ASP A 801 -38.08 13.20 19.71
N VAL A 802 -37.79 13.61 18.46
CA VAL A 802 -36.53 13.24 17.79
C VAL A 802 -35.32 13.71 18.60
N TYR A 803 -35.29 14.97 19.05
CA TYR A 803 -34.21 15.51 19.90
C TYR A 803 -34.01 14.69 21.18
N MET A 804 -35.09 14.35 21.89
CA MET A 804 -35.01 13.57 23.13
C MET A 804 -34.50 12.14 22.86
N ARG A 805 -34.80 11.58 21.68
CA ARG A 805 -34.36 10.24 21.27
C ARG A 805 -32.97 10.20 20.64
N SER A 806 -32.47 11.30 20.07
CA SER A 806 -31.14 11.42 19.47
C SER A 806 -30.13 12.02 20.44
N VAL A 807 -30.22 13.33 20.73
CA VAL A 807 -29.36 14.04 21.70
C VAL A 807 -29.51 13.43 23.09
N GLY A 808 -30.74 13.12 23.49
CA GLY A 808 -31.02 12.38 24.72
C GLY A 808 -30.79 10.87 24.60
N GLY A 809 -30.24 10.40 23.49
CA GLY A 809 -30.02 9.00 23.16
C GLY A 809 -28.61 8.65 22.69
N ASN A 810 -27.61 9.46 23.06
CA ASN A 810 -26.20 9.28 22.68
C ASN A 810 -25.91 9.42 21.17
N ALA A 811 -26.60 10.32 20.49
CA ALA A 811 -26.34 10.70 19.11
C ALA A 811 -26.42 12.22 18.92
N THR A 812 -25.78 12.75 17.89
CA THR A 812 -26.07 14.12 17.45
C THR A 812 -27.33 14.16 16.59
N PHE A 813 -27.95 15.33 16.50
CA PHE A 813 -29.13 15.56 15.67
C PHE A 813 -28.82 16.56 14.55
N LEU A 814 -28.92 16.07 13.32
CA LEU A 814 -28.80 16.87 12.10
C LEU A 814 -30.18 17.07 11.46
N LEU A 815 -30.73 18.27 11.58
CA LEU A 815 -32.05 18.59 11.02
C LEU A 815 -31.91 19.40 9.73
N ASN A 816 -32.47 18.90 8.62
CA ASN A 816 -32.49 19.64 7.36
C ASN A 816 -33.61 20.69 7.31
N ILE A 817 -33.28 21.89 6.83
CA ILE A 817 -34.21 22.99 6.57
C ILE A 817 -33.93 23.56 5.18
N PRO A 818 -34.79 23.28 4.18
CA PRO A 818 -34.52 23.71 2.81
C PRO A 818 -35.03 25.13 2.53
N PRO A 819 -34.20 26.03 1.96
CA PRO A 819 -34.65 27.31 1.45
C PRO A 819 -35.59 27.15 0.25
N THR A 820 -36.55 28.07 0.15
CA THR A 820 -37.44 28.21 -1.02
C THR A 820 -36.69 28.65 -2.28
N ASN A 821 -37.35 28.61 -3.43
CA ASN A 821 -36.80 29.17 -4.68
C ASN A 821 -36.55 30.68 -4.65
N GLU A 822 -37.09 31.43 -3.67
CA GLU A 822 -36.72 32.82 -3.44
C GLU A 822 -35.38 32.96 -2.70
N GLY A 823 -34.86 31.90 -2.09
CA GLY A 823 -33.62 31.88 -1.30
C GLY A 823 -33.81 32.15 0.20
N LEU A 824 -35.02 31.97 0.73
CA LEU A 824 -35.36 32.16 2.15
C LEU A 824 -35.87 30.85 2.74
N PHE A 825 -35.64 30.59 4.03
CA PHE A 825 -36.47 29.60 4.73
C PHE A 825 -37.91 30.08 4.77
N HIS A 826 -38.83 29.16 4.47
CA HIS A 826 -40.25 29.45 4.48
C HIS A 826 -40.74 29.76 5.91
N GLU A 827 -41.76 30.61 6.03
CA GLU A 827 -42.20 31.18 7.32
C GLU A 827 -42.69 30.12 8.33
N ASN A 828 -43.27 29.03 7.84
CA ASN A 828 -43.68 27.91 8.68
C ASN A 828 -42.48 27.23 9.34
N ASP A 829 -41.40 27.01 8.60
CA ASP A 829 -40.16 26.39 9.08
C ASP A 829 -39.51 27.28 10.13
N VAL A 830 -39.41 28.59 9.88
CA VAL A 830 -38.87 29.57 10.82
C VAL A 830 -39.66 29.59 12.13
N ARG A 831 -41.00 29.58 12.04
CA ARG A 831 -41.89 29.54 13.21
C ARG A 831 -41.67 28.25 14.01
N THR A 832 -41.67 27.10 13.36
CA THR A 832 -41.42 25.80 14.02
C THR A 832 -40.06 25.77 14.70
N LEU A 833 -38.99 26.29 14.07
CA LEU A 833 -37.65 26.38 14.67
C LEU A 833 -37.65 27.25 15.93
N GLU A 834 -38.30 28.42 15.89
CA GLU A 834 -38.40 29.30 17.05
C GLU A 834 -39.18 28.64 18.21
N GLU A 835 -40.31 28.01 17.90
CA GLU A 835 -41.12 27.29 18.89
C GLU A 835 -40.38 26.09 19.49
N LEU A 836 -39.66 25.31 18.67
CA LEU A 836 -38.80 24.22 19.13
C LEU A 836 -37.71 24.72 20.08
N GLY A 837 -36.99 25.79 19.71
CA GLY A 837 -35.97 26.35 20.57
C GLY A 837 -36.53 26.90 21.89
N ASN A 838 -37.72 27.50 21.86
CA ASN A 838 -38.40 27.93 23.08
C ASN A 838 -38.78 26.74 23.97
N TYR A 839 -39.29 25.66 23.37
CA TYR A 839 -39.61 24.42 24.08
C TYR A 839 -38.35 23.83 24.75
N LEU A 840 -37.26 23.65 24.02
CA LEU A 840 -36.02 23.05 24.55
C LEU A 840 -35.39 23.92 25.64
N ARG A 841 -35.32 25.24 25.45
CA ARG A 841 -34.82 26.16 26.48
C ARG A 841 -35.64 26.10 27.76
N ALA A 842 -36.96 26.01 27.65
CA ALA A 842 -37.83 25.90 28.81
C ALA A 842 -37.64 24.55 29.51
N ALA A 843 -37.65 23.44 28.75
CA ALA A 843 -37.54 22.08 29.27
C ALA A 843 -36.29 21.84 30.13
N PHE A 844 -35.19 22.56 29.84
CA PHE A 844 -33.91 22.44 30.54
C PHE A 844 -33.50 23.72 31.30
N ALA A 845 -34.44 24.63 31.59
CA ALA A 845 -34.13 25.92 32.21
C ALA A 845 -33.68 25.81 33.68
N GLU A 846 -34.28 24.90 34.44
CA GLU A 846 -34.10 24.82 35.89
C GLU A 846 -33.67 23.42 36.32
N ASN A 847 -32.35 23.24 36.49
CA ASN A 847 -31.77 22.04 37.09
C ASN A 847 -31.81 22.15 38.63
N LEU A 848 -32.41 21.16 39.28
CA LEU A 848 -32.63 21.10 40.72
C LEU A 848 -31.49 20.40 41.49
N VAL A 849 -30.55 19.76 40.78
CA VAL A 849 -29.43 19.02 41.38
C VAL A 849 -28.43 19.89 42.16
N PRO A 850 -28.10 21.13 41.76
CA PRO A 850 -27.17 21.97 42.52
C PRO A 850 -27.55 22.16 43.99
N ASP A 851 -28.86 22.27 44.29
CA ASP A 851 -29.39 22.44 45.65
C ASP A 851 -29.77 21.11 46.34
N ALA A 852 -29.60 19.97 45.63
CA ALA A 852 -29.95 18.65 46.16
C ALA A 852 -28.85 18.07 47.05
N VAL A 853 -29.27 17.23 48.00
CA VAL A 853 -28.38 16.36 48.76
C VAL A 853 -28.20 15.06 47.97
N LEU A 854 -26.96 14.75 47.61
CA LEU A 854 -26.61 13.53 46.89
C LEU A 854 -26.03 12.49 47.84
N SER A 855 -26.34 11.22 47.59
CA SER A 855 -25.69 10.10 48.27
C SER A 855 -25.47 8.95 47.31
N CYS A 856 -24.41 8.19 47.53
CA CYS A 856 -24.08 6.99 46.77
C CYS A 856 -23.77 5.81 47.70
N ASP A 857 -23.80 4.60 47.15
CA ASP A 857 -23.44 3.36 47.86
C ASP A 857 -21.93 3.19 48.07
N SER A 858 -21.12 3.61 47.09
CA SER A 858 -19.65 3.61 47.16
C SER A 858 -19.08 4.75 46.33
N ALA A 859 -17.82 5.11 46.55
CA ALA A 859 -17.10 6.05 45.68
C ALA A 859 -15.61 5.72 45.74
N ALA A 860 -14.96 5.67 44.59
CA ALA A 860 -13.51 5.58 44.51
C ALA A 860 -12.86 6.85 45.08
N PRO A 861 -11.59 6.77 45.55
CA PRO A 861 -10.85 7.94 46.03
C PRO A 861 -10.90 9.10 45.04
N ASP A 862 -11.12 10.31 45.54
CA ASP A 862 -11.19 11.56 44.79
C ASP A 862 -12.30 11.66 43.72
N CYS A 863 -13.17 10.65 43.59
CA CYS A 863 -14.26 10.57 42.60
C CYS A 863 -15.64 10.60 43.29
N GLY A 864 -15.83 11.52 44.25
CA GLY A 864 -17.03 11.62 45.08
C GLY A 864 -18.29 12.05 44.32
N ILE A 865 -19.47 11.76 44.89
CA ILE A 865 -20.75 11.97 44.20
C ILE A 865 -21.06 13.43 43.86
N ASP A 866 -20.56 14.41 44.63
CA ASP A 866 -20.80 15.83 44.35
C ASP A 866 -20.16 16.31 43.02
N ALA A 867 -19.23 15.54 42.43
CA ALA A 867 -18.63 15.85 41.13
C ALA A 867 -19.68 15.97 40.01
N VAL A 868 -20.79 15.21 40.08
CA VAL A 868 -21.83 15.19 39.04
C VAL A 868 -22.70 16.45 38.99
N LYS A 869 -22.54 17.38 39.95
CA LYS A 869 -23.35 18.61 40.02
C LYS A 869 -22.97 19.63 38.95
N THR A 870 -21.77 19.53 38.39
CA THR A 870 -21.24 20.44 37.36
C THR A 870 -21.02 19.64 36.09
N ASP A 871 -21.55 20.10 34.96
CA ASP A 871 -21.33 19.44 33.66
C ASP A 871 -19.88 19.70 33.20
N SER A 872 -18.97 18.80 33.55
CA SER A 872 -17.53 18.90 33.25
C SER A 872 -16.89 17.53 33.17
N TYR A 873 -15.86 17.41 32.33
CA TYR A 873 -14.98 16.22 32.30
C TYR A 873 -13.81 16.30 33.29
N GLU A 874 -13.57 17.46 33.92
CA GLU A 874 -12.45 17.64 34.87
C GLU A 874 -12.63 16.89 36.19
N SER A 875 -13.88 16.59 36.57
CA SER A 875 -14.22 15.82 37.76
C SER A 875 -15.43 14.94 37.47
N TRP A 876 -15.45 13.70 37.98
CA TRP A 876 -16.56 12.77 37.77
C TRP A 876 -16.78 11.89 39.00
N TYR A 877 -17.97 11.31 39.09
CA TYR A 877 -18.27 10.25 40.04
C TYR A 877 -17.86 8.89 39.47
N MET A 878 -17.22 8.07 40.32
CA MET A 878 -16.90 6.68 40.01
C MET A 878 -17.11 5.81 41.25
N PRO A 879 -18.00 4.79 41.21
CA PRO A 879 -18.17 3.82 42.30
C PRO A 879 -16.97 2.88 42.41
N GLU A 880 -16.91 2.08 43.47
CA GLU A 880 -15.89 1.03 43.65
C GLU A 880 -16.20 -0.28 42.87
N SER A 881 -17.35 -0.36 42.20
CA SER A 881 -17.80 -1.55 41.46
C SER A 881 -18.41 -1.20 40.10
N SER A 882 -18.73 -2.19 39.25
CA SER A 882 -19.46 -1.96 37.98
C SER A 882 -20.94 -1.61 38.15
N LYS A 883 -21.40 -1.47 39.40
CA LYS A 883 -22.76 -1.07 39.77
C LYS A 883 -22.69 0.10 40.74
N ALA A 884 -23.76 0.90 40.74
CA ALA A 884 -23.92 2.02 41.65
C ALA A 884 -25.38 2.27 41.95
N GLU A 885 -25.64 2.78 43.15
CA GLU A 885 -26.92 3.39 43.52
C GLU A 885 -26.68 4.83 43.92
N ILE A 886 -27.27 5.76 43.17
CA ILE A 886 -27.16 7.20 43.40
C ILE A 886 -28.54 7.72 43.78
N ALA A 887 -28.67 8.38 44.93
CA ALA A 887 -29.90 9.04 45.33
C ALA A 887 -29.73 10.56 45.30
N VAL A 888 -30.73 11.23 44.72
CA VAL A 888 -30.87 12.68 44.63
C VAL A 888 -32.06 13.08 45.51
N LYS A 889 -31.77 13.66 46.67
CA LYS A 889 -32.78 14.20 47.58
C LYS A 889 -32.94 15.70 47.33
N LEU A 890 -34.08 16.08 46.77
CA LEU A 890 -34.46 17.48 46.56
C LEU A 890 -34.86 18.12 47.91
N PRO A 891 -34.71 19.46 48.04
CA PRO A 891 -35.10 20.17 49.27
C PRO A 891 -36.59 20.08 49.61
N GLN A 892 -37.44 19.88 48.61
CA GLN A 892 -38.90 19.75 48.73
C GLN A 892 -39.44 18.91 47.57
N ASN A 893 -40.72 18.53 47.64
CA ASN A 893 -41.41 17.90 46.51
C ASN A 893 -41.49 18.86 45.33
N GLU A 894 -41.08 18.37 44.17
CA GLU A 894 -41.05 19.13 42.92
C GLU A 894 -41.69 18.30 41.82
N LYS A 895 -42.35 18.96 40.87
CA LYS A 895 -42.75 18.31 39.62
C LYS A 895 -41.54 18.26 38.70
N ILE A 896 -41.08 17.06 38.39
CA ILE A 896 -39.87 16.83 37.58
C ILE A 896 -40.25 16.38 36.18
N GLY A 897 -39.68 17.07 35.17
CA GLY A 897 -39.90 16.78 33.76
C GLY A 897 -38.91 15.77 33.22
N TYR A 898 -37.62 15.95 33.53
CA TYR A 898 -36.53 15.14 32.97
C TYR A 898 -35.44 14.81 33.98
N VAL A 899 -34.84 13.63 33.81
CA VAL A 899 -33.52 13.30 34.38
C VAL A 899 -32.51 13.24 33.24
N VAL A 900 -31.34 13.84 33.45
CA VAL A 900 -30.23 13.81 32.51
C VAL A 900 -29.04 13.12 33.15
N ILE A 901 -28.41 12.20 32.42
CA ILE A 901 -27.18 11.51 32.85
C ILE A 901 -26.17 11.64 31.72
N LYS A 902 -24.92 11.96 32.05
CA LYS A 902 -23.79 11.96 31.11
C LYS A 902 -22.65 11.11 31.66
N GLU A 903 -22.03 10.30 30.82
CA GLU A 903 -20.77 9.64 31.14
C GLU A 903 -19.58 10.57 30.84
N ASN A 904 -18.48 10.37 31.57
CA ASN A 904 -17.18 10.88 31.15
C ASN A 904 -16.66 10.06 29.97
N ILE A 905 -17.09 10.40 28.75
CA ILE A 905 -16.75 9.68 27.52
C ILE A 905 -15.25 9.72 27.19
N LEU A 906 -14.45 10.63 27.77
CA LEU A 906 -12.99 10.61 27.66
C LEU A 906 -12.40 9.31 28.27
N MET A 907 -13.18 8.65 29.12
CA MET A 907 -12.87 7.37 29.72
C MET A 907 -13.65 6.20 29.09
N SER A 908 -14.11 6.38 27.85
CA SER A 908 -14.97 5.47 27.08
C SER A 908 -16.44 5.45 27.54
N GLN A 909 -17.27 4.72 26.79
CA GLN A 909 -18.68 4.46 27.10
C GLN A 909 -18.79 3.15 27.87
N ARG A 910 -19.36 3.17 29.08
CA ARG A 910 -19.29 2.05 30.03
C ARG A 910 -20.64 1.53 30.47
N ILE A 911 -21.65 2.37 30.67
CA ILE A 911 -22.95 1.94 31.22
C ILE A 911 -23.71 1.09 30.21
N GLU A 912 -24.16 -0.09 30.64
CA GLU A 912 -24.88 -1.07 29.81
C GLU A 912 -26.33 -1.26 30.22
N ARG A 913 -26.64 -1.03 31.50
CA ARG A 913 -28.00 -1.07 32.01
C ARG A 913 -28.16 -0.18 33.22
N PHE A 914 -29.20 0.63 33.21
CA PHE A 914 -29.56 1.46 34.36
C PHE A 914 -31.08 1.58 34.50
N ALA A 915 -31.50 2.01 35.68
CA ALA A 915 -32.89 2.31 35.98
C ALA A 915 -32.99 3.60 36.77
N VAL A 916 -34.14 4.29 36.63
CA VAL A 916 -34.50 5.45 37.43
C VAL A 916 -35.75 5.11 38.21
N ASP A 917 -35.67 5.29 39.52
CA ASP A 917 -36.79 5.17 40.43
C ASP A 917 -37.12 6.54 41.03
N VAL A 918 -38.38 6.70 41.42
CA VAL A 918 -38.87 7.85 42.19
C VAL A 918 -39.49 7.38 43.49
N TRP A 919 -39.46 8.21 44.51
CA TRP A 919 -40.17 7.91 45.75
C TRP A 919 -41.63 8.35 45.65
N GLU A 920 -42.55 7.39 45.70
CA GLU A 920 -44.00 7.61 45.75
C GLU A 920 -44.64 6.63 46.74
N ASN A 921 -45.76 7.01 47.37
CA ASN A 921 -46.56 6.11 48.22
C ASN A 921 -45.80 5.34 49.32
N GLY A 922 -44.67 5.87 49.79
CA GLY A 922 -43.86 5.27 50.86
C GLY A 922 -42.78 4.29 50.38
N GLY A 923 -42.43 4.26 49.11
CA GLY A 923 -41.32 3.47 48.58
C GLY A 923 -40.78 3.95 47.24
N TYR A 924 -39.67 3.36 46.80
CA TYR A 924 -39.12 3.58 45.46
C TYR A 924 -39.88 2.75 44.42
N HIS A 925 -40.26 3.40 43.32
CA HIS A 925 -40.90 2.78 42.16
C HIS A 925 -40.09 3.08 40.90
N GLU A 926 -39.75 2.04 40.14
CA GLU A 926 -39.06 2.18 38.85
C GLU A 926 -39.99 2.85 37.84
N VAL A 927 -39.53 3.96 37.25
CA VAL A 927 -40.27 4.74 36.25
C VAL A 927 -39.61 4.72 34.88
N TYR A 928 -38.35 4.30 34.82
CA TYR A 928 -37.61 4.12 33.58
C TYR A 928 -36.53 3.05 33.75
N SER A 929 -36.31 2.28 32.68
CA SER A 929 -35.11 1.44 32.53
C SER A 929 -34.56 1.59 31.11
N GLY A 930 -33.24 1.58 31.01
CA GLY A 930 -32.51 1.78 29.75
C GLY A 930 -31.19 1.05 29.74
N THR A 931 -30.50 1.12 28.61
CA THR A 931 -29.23 0.42 28.37
C THR A 931 -28.06 1.40 28.46
N THR A 932 -27.77 2.11 27.38
CA THR A 932 -26.58 2.97 27.26
C THR A 932 -26.83 4.39 27.76
N VAL A 933 -25.78 5.07 28.24
CA VAL A 933 -25.83 6.52 28.53
C VAL A 933 -24.97 7.31 27.54
N GLY A 934 -23.67 7.02 27.47
CA GLY A 934 -22.72 7.71 26.59
C GLY A 934 -22.60 9.21 26.89
N TYR A 935 -22.49 10.02 25.83
CA TYR A 935 -22.36 11.47 25.95
C TYR A 935 -23.51 12.10 26.74
N LYS A 936 -24.75 11.69 26.44
CA LYS A 936 -25.95 12.19 27.12
C LYS A 936 -27.14 11.25 26.96
N ARG A 937 -27.86 11.05 28.06
CA ARG A 937 -29.16 10.39 28.13
C ARG A 937 -30.18 11.33 28.78
N ILE A 938 -31.28 11.61 28.09
CA ILE A 938 -32.41 12.39 28.62
C ILE A 938 -33.60 11.44 28.85
N ILE A 939 -34.15 11.48 30.05
CA ILE A 939 -35.17 10.53 30.52
C ILE A 939 -36.42 11.33 30.87
N PRO A 940 -37.51 11.22 30.08
CA PRO A 940 -38.77 11.89 30.39
C PRO A 940 -39.44 11.22 31.59
N LEU A 941 -39.82 12.02 32.58
CA LEU A 941 -40.50 11.57 33.80
C LEU A 941 -41.98 11.97 33.85
N ASN A 942 -42.54 12.49 32.75
CA ASN A 942 -43.99 12.77 32.62
C ASN A 942 -44.58 13.59 33.79
N ASN A 943 -43.81 14.56 34.31
CA ASN A 943 -44.22 15.50 35.36
C ASN A 943 -44.58 14.86 36.71
N ILE A 944 -43.94 13.74 37.05
CA ILE A 944 -44.04 13.11 38.37
C ILE A 944 -43.67 14.10 39.48
N GLU A 945 -44.39 14.05 40.60
CA GLU A 945 -44.14 14.89 41.77
C GLU A 945 -43.41 14.08 42.86
N THR A 946 -42.16 14.43 43.15
CA THR A 946 -41.34 13.73 44.15
C THR A 946 -40.23 14.62 44.67
N ASP A 947 -39.63 14.24 45.79
CA ASP A 947 -38.44 14.87 46.37
C ASP A 947 -37.23 13.91 46.41
N ASN A 948 -37.38 12.70 45.86
CA ASN A 948 -36.34 11.68 45.87
C ASN A 948 -36.33 10.96 44.52
N VAL A 949 -35.22 11.10 43.81
CA VAL A 949 -34.92 10.33 42.60
C VAL A 949 -33.76 9.40 42.90
N ARG A 950 -33.84 8.16 42.41
CA ARG A 950 -32.77 7.18 42.55
C ARG A 950 -32.36 6.63 41.20
N ILE A 951 -31.09 6.74 40.87
CA ILE A 951 -30.48 6.19 39.67
C ILE A 951 -29.70 4.94 40.08
N ARG A 952 -30.05 3.79 39.50
CA ARG A 952 -29.37 2.52 39.72
C ARG A 952 -28.62 2.14 38.45
N ILE A 953 -27.30 2.11 38.50
CA ILE A 953 -26.48 1.48 37.46
C ILE A 953 -26.45 -0.01 37.76
N LEU A 954 -27.14 -0.78 36.92
CA LEU A 954 -27.40 -2.21 37.11
C LEU A 954 -26.35 -3.08 36.46
N ASP A 955 -25.73 -2.57 35.38
CA ASP A 955 -24.61 -3.20 34.70
C ASP A 955 -23.78 -2.15 33.94
N SER A 956 -22.49 -2.40 33.89
CA SER A 956 -21.50 -1.58 33.18
C SER A 956 -20.30 -2.45 32.84
N ARG A 957 -19.60 -2.12 31.75
CA ARG A 957 -18.37 -2.81 31.31
C ARG A 957 -17.36 -2.88 32.46
N VAL A 958 -17.08 -1.73 33.08
CA VAL A 958 -16.23 -1.62 34.28
C VAL A 958 -16.89 -0.64 35.26
N ALA A 959 -16.17 -0.12 36.27
CA ALA A 959 -16.71 0.96 37.09
C ALA A 959 -17.15 2.15 36.19
N PRO A 960 -18.43 2.56 36.22
CA PRO A 960 -18.94 3.64 35.37
C PRO A 960 -18.35 4.99 35.78
N THR A 961 -18.18 5.90 34.82
CA THR A 961 -17.68 7.25 35.08
C THR A 961 -18.76 8.24 34.71
N VAL A 962 -19.43 8.83 35.71
CA VAL A 962 -20.55 9.76 35.52
C VAL A 962 -20.05 11.18 35.69
N SER A 963 -20.08 11.97 34.61
CA SER A 963 -19.64 13.37 34.61
C SER A 963 -20.73 14.32 35.07
N PHE A 964 -22.00 14.00 34.82
CA PHE A 964 -23.11 14.90 35.15
C PHE A 964 -24.42 14.18 35.43
N ILE A 965 -25.16 14.70 36.40
CA ILE A 965 -26.57 14.37 36.65
C ILE A 965 -27.38 15.66 36.75
N GLY A 966 -28.49 15.72 36.02
CA GLY A 966 -29.46 16.79 36.09
C GLY A 966 -30.86 16.27 36.41
N VAL A 967 -31.63 17.03 37.18
CA VAL A 967 -33.06 16.78 37.42
C VAL A 967 -33.77 18.09 37.14
N TYR A 968 -34.55 18.12 36.07
CA TYR A 968 -35.14 19.36 35.56
C TYR A 968 -36.60 19.48 35.96
N ARG A 969 -36.99 20.66 36.43
CA ARG A 969 -38.39 20.97 36.78
C ARG A 969 -39.27 20.89 35.52
N ALA A 970 -40.47 20.34 35.69
CA ALA A 970 -41.49 20.32 34.64
C ALA A 970 -41.94 21.75 34.29
N VAL A 971 -42.16 22.02 33.00
CA VAL A 971 -42.63 23.31 32.46
C VAL A 971 -44.12 23.28 32.19
#